data_AF-A0A8T4VPE1-F1
#
_entry.id   AF-A0A8T4VPE1-F1
#
_cell.length_a   1.000
_cell.length_b   1.000
_cell.length_c   1.000
_cell.angle_alpha   90.00
_cell.angle_beta   90.00
_cell.angle_gamma   90.00
#
_symmetry.space_group_name_H-M   'P 1'
#
loop_
_entity.id
_entity.type
_entity.pdbx_description
1 polymer ?
#
loop_
_entity_poly.entity_id
_entity_poly.type
_entity_poly.pdbx_seq_one_letter_code
_entity_poly.pdbx_strand_id
1 'polypeptide(L)'
;MKKLSSVFIVFCLVLGGLGAAAIQPIESTEYEIMNKTIMLDQGQLTVEEKEDNYVQVSFAETTDYLLNAGKPVLPKIVKTFELPFGASDIKVTASSVETTTEFLKKQIQPSPSPLPLSSIDVDKISITTQKDQAVYQSSNPYPSENYKINIGVGINDEFEHVTFVTVHFYPVQYTPAENKITITKQADISISYTPPETIPFPQTSAYDLVIIAPDEFSNALQPLIDHKNSYGVETTLKPVEEIYDDFSGFDEAEQIKYYIKHALEDYDNKYVLLVGGLTSTIYAKPRDNANIGSIGWHVPVRYSNIRAGGDPGFISDLYYADVYKEGGEFENWDSDGDGILSEWYLDDETGVATKVPEDVIDYVPDVAVGRLACSDAQEVTDVVNKIITYETTTYGSDWFEKMVVYSGDGFLDQFDLNIQWDTSEIVNGEYEICAQSFNDEGESGPVDRINITVDKTMGSVVTFNHDDHLNPVLQGENVYPAPPIAEIVSVSKGDILGNTDVTYTPSEREAYCNTLFWWANVSYVDEVLTIRGKTYDPKPYGNLTDIRVWVEDDQGEEIFSEWRYNLPQYYEGEWVTGEEVEHGRGGALHYMPEDFEKEIIWTSNGKFTGPEDVKEAFDEGSGFAFFSGHGSPGYWGDQTPGIPGNRGPASVHGLVVSNLQSFPPFITETPIWPMKELSNTDKFPITVVGGCHNSQFNVSLIPSMMHYWNLLLFGKNSYMWTYFSAIPQCWSWNLVQLPETGSIATMGNTGLGWGWEGEFCTVGAGDGWISSEFFKQYGENYGEEGYETLGQVYAQTQINYVNTFKDFTLPESWWLPDLGWDSIDAQAVEQWVLLGDPSLQIGGYQ
;
A
#
# COMPACT_ATOMS: atom_id res chain seq x y z
N MET A 1 -50.51 3.75 48.44
CA MET A 1 -49.84 2.75 49.29
C MET A 1 -48.81 2.03 48.43
N LYS A 2 -47.51 2.26 48.74
CA LYS A 2 -46.25 1.58 48.30
C LYS A 2 -46.01 1.47 46.77
N LYS A 3 -45.18 2.29 46.08
CA LYS A 3 -43.67 2.37 46.05
C LYS A 3 -43.03 0.98 45.89
N LEU A 4 -42.12 0.62 44.97
CA LEU A 4 -41.17 1.24 44.01
C LEU A 4 -40.78 0.10 43.01
N SER A 5 -40.68 0.32 41.70
CA SER A 5 -39.45 0.49 40.88
C SER A 5 -38.69 -0.78 40.42
N SER A 6 -38.33 -0.72 39.14
CA SER A 6 -37.58 -1.59 38.24
C SER A 6 -36.28 -2.19 38.77
N VAL A 7 -35.94 -3.41 38.32
CA VAL A 7 -34.57 -3.90 38.14
C VAL A 7 -34.54 -4.87 36.94
N PHE A 8 -34.02 -4.37 35.82
CA PHE A 8 -33.39 -5.16 34.75
C PHE A 8 -31.93 -5.34 35.21
N ILE A 9 -31.41 -6.56 35.28
CA ILE A 9 -29.97 -6.80 35.47
C ILE A 9 -29.49 -7.69 34.33
N VAL A 10 -28.59 -7.08 33.57
CA VAL A 10 -27.69 -7.61 32.56
C VAL A 10 -26.73 -8.62 33.20
N PHE A 11 -26.56 -9.78 32.57
CA PHE A 11 -25.37 -10.62 32.78
C PHE A 11 -24.45 -10.42 31.57
N CYS A 12 -23.56 -9.43 31.68
CA CYS A 12 -22.29 -9.40 30.97
C CYS A 12 -21.29 -9.97 31.98
N LEU A 13 -20.72 -11.12 31.68
CA LEU A 13 -19.53 -11.60 32.37
C LEU A 13 -18.40 -11.70 31.36
N VAL A 14 -17.53 -10.72 31.53
CA VAL A 14 -16.10 -10.63 31.20
C VAL A 14 -15.43 -12.01 31.18
N LEU A 15 -14.79 -12.34 30.06
CA LEU A 15 -13.64 -13.23 30.00
C LEU A 15 -12.50 -12.42 29.38
N GLY A 16 -11.86 -11.62 30.23
CA GLY A 16 -10.50 -11.13 30.04
C GLY A 16 -9.62 -11.81 31.09
N GLY A 17 -8.42 -12.22 30.68
CA GLY A 17 -7.33 -12.66 31.54
C GLY A 17 -7.50 -14.06 32.15
N LEU A 18 -7.04 -15.09 31.44
CA LEU A 18 -6.48 -16.28 32.08
C LEU A 18 -4.98 -16.29 31.82
N GLY A 19 -4.24 -15.72 32.77
CA GLY A 19 -2.79 -15.78 32.79
C GLY A 19 -2.26 -17.22 32.81
N ALA A 20 -1.07 -17.36 32.24
CA ALA A 20 -0.28 -18.57 32.15
C ALA A 20 -0.38 -19.45 33.41
N ALA A 21 -1.10 -20.55 33.29
CA ALA A 21 -1.03 -21.64 34.26
C ALA A 21 0.20 -22.49 33.90
N ALA A 22 1.12 -22.66 34.85
CA ALA A 22 2.24 -23.59 34.71
C ALA A 22 1.74 -24.99 34.34
N ILE A 23 1.98 -25.41 33.09
CA ILE A 23 1.60 -26.73 32.57
C ILE A 23 2.57 -27.75 33.16
N GLN A 24 2.07 -28.63 34.04
CA GLN A 24 2.75 -29.90 34.32
C GLN A 24 2.58 -30.82 33.11
N PRO A 25 3.57 -31.66 32.77
CA PRO A 25 3.49 -32.52 31.59
C PRO A 25 2.33 -33.50 31.77
N ILE A 26 1.27 -33.31 30.98
CA ILE A 26 0.14 -34.23 30.90
C ILE A 26 0.50 -35.29 29.86
N GLU A 27 0.62 -36.54 30.30
CA GLU A 27 0.66 -37.72 29.43
C GLU A 27 -0.72 -37.91 28.76
N SER A 28 -1.05 -37.13 27.73
CA SER A 28 -2.06 -37.50 26.73
C SER A 28 -2.01 -36.59 25.50
N THR A 29 -1.77 -37.18 24.33
CA THR A 29 -2.04 -36.64 22.99
C THR A 29 -3.56 -36.52 22.75
N GLU A 30 -4.26 -35.76 23.58
CA GLU A 30 -5.67 -35.45 23.35
C GLU A 30 -5.80 -34.21 22.46
N TYR A 31 -6.68 -34.29 21.45
CA TYR A 31 -7.05 -33.14 20.62
C TYR A 31 -7.76 -32.09 21.48
N GLU A 32 -7.31 -30.83 21.41
CA GLU A 32 -8.05 -29.70 21.97
C GLU A 32 -9.05 -29.15 20.96
N ILE A 33 -10.18 -28.63 21.45
CA ILE A 33 -11.24 -28.08 20.61
C ILE A 33 -11.66 -26.72 21.15
N MET A 34 -11.48 -25.68 20.34
CA MET A 34 -11.98 -24.34 20.56
C MET A 34 -13.25 -24.13 19.72
N ASN A 35 -14.32 -23.62 20.35
CA ASN A 35 -15.58 -23.31 19.66
C ASN A 35 -15.93 -21.84 19.84
N LYS A 36 -16.32 -21.17 18.74
CA LYS A 36 -16.78 -19.79 18.71
C LYS A 36 -18.03 -19.68 17.86
N THR A 37 -19.09 -19.08 18.40
CA THR A 37 -20.28 -18.71 17.65
C THR A 37 -20.23 -17.23 17.30
N ILE A 38 -20.45 -16.92 16.03
CA ILE A 38 -20.64 -15.57 15.50
C ILE A 38 -22.12 -15.40 15.17
N MET A 39 -22.75 -14.40 15.78
CA MET A 39 -24.11 -13.98 15.49
C MET A 39 -24.03 -12.73 14.62
N LEU A 40 -24.76 -12.69 13.51
CA LEU A 40 -24.76 -11.59 12.55
C LEU A 40 -26.13 -10.91 12.57
N ASP A 41 -26.16 -9.60 12.85
CA ASP A 41 -27.41 -8.83 12.80
C ASP A 41 -27.74 -8.44 11.36
N GLN A 42 -28.73 -9.12 10.76
CA GLN A 42 -29.18 -8.81 9.41
C GLN A 42 -29.73 -7.39 9.23
N GLY A 43 -30.17 -6.74 10.32
CA GLY A 43 -30.58 -5.33 10.28
C GLY A 43 -29.43 -4.37 9.95
N GLN A 44 -28.19 -4.85 9.95
CA GLN A 44 -26.98 -4.10 9.65
C GLN A 44 -26.45 -4.32 8.23
N LEU A 45 -27.14 -5.10 7.40
CA LEU A 45 -26.86 -5.20 5.97
C LEU A 45 -27.50 -4.04 5.22
N THR A 46 -26.71 -3.31 4.47
CA THR A 46 -27.17 -2.23 3.59
C THR A 46 -26.98 -2.61 2.14
N VAL A 47 -27.94 -2.22 1.31
CA VAL A 47 -27.88 -2.34 -0.15
C VAL A 47 -28.16 -0.96 -0.72
N GLU A 48 -27.14 -0.35 -1.29
CA GLU A 48 -27.18 1.02 -1.79
C GLU A 48 -27.05 1.00 -3.30
N GLU A 49 -27.83 1.84 -3.99
CA GLU A 49 -27.69 1.97 -5.44
C GLU A 49 -26.38 2.73 -5.73
N LYS A 50 -25.54 2.13 -6.57
CA LYS A 50 -24.30 2.75 -7.05
C LYS A 50 -24.42 2.91 -8.56
N GLU A 51 -24.23 4.15 -9.01
CA GLU A 51 -24.46 4.55 -10.39
C GLU A 51 -25.88 4.18 -10.89
N ASP A 52 -26.09 4.29 -12.21
CA ASP A 52 -27.34 3.87 -12.83
C ASP A 52 -27.49 2.33 -12.93
N ASN A 53 -26.40 1.56 -12.77
CA ASN A 53 -26.36 0.14 -13.19
C ASN A 53 -26.09 -0.88 -12.08
N TYR A 54 -25.55 -0.48 -10.92
CA TYR A 54 -25.10 -1.41 -9.88
C TYR A 54 -25.69 -1.14 -8.50
N VAL A 55 -25.41 -2.04 -7.57
CA VAL A 55 -25.59 -1.86 -6.13
C VAL A 55 -24.31 -2.22 -5.40
N GLN A 56 -24.08 -1.57 -4.26
CA GLN A 56 -23.10 -2.01 -3.28
C GLN A 56 -23.81 -2.70 -2.12
N VAL A 57 -23.21 -3.77 -1.62
CA VAL A 57 -23.66 -4.47 -0.42
C VAL A 57 -22.62 -4.27 0.67
N SER A 58 -23.05 -3.71 1.79
CA SER A 58 -22.18 -3.48 2.95
C SER A 58 -22.83 -4.08 4.19
N PHE A 59 -22.00 -4.38 5.20
CA PHE A 59 -22.46 -4.98 6.45
C PHE A 59 -21.73 -4.30 7.62
N ALA A 60 -22.43 -3.80 8.64
CA ALA A 60 -21.76 -2.97 9.65
C ALA A 60 -20.68 -3.70 10.48
N GLU A 61 -20.78 -5.03 10.62
CA GLU A 61 -19.77 -5.87 11.29
C GLU A 61 -18.63 -6.30 10.35
N THR A 62 -18.61 -5.80 9.11
CA THR A 62 -17.54 -6.06 8.14
C THR A 62 -16.23 -5.50 8.65
N THR A 63 -15.17 -6.29 8.54
CA THR A 63 -13.81 -5.83 8.84
C THR A 63 -13.06 -5.43 7.57
N ASP A 64 -13.47 -5.96 6.42
CA ASP A 64 -12.83 -5.73 5.12
C ASP A 64 -13.73 -6.21 3.95
N TYR A 65 -13.35 -6.01 2.70
CA TYR A 65 -14.10 -6.45 1.52
C TYR A 65 -13.36 -7.54 0.73
N LEU A 66 -14.10 -8.33 -0.02
CA LEU A 66 -13.57 -9.24 -1.03
C LEU A 66 -13.43 -8.46 -2.34
N LEU A 67 -12.21 -7.98 -2.61
CA LEU A 67 -11.88 -7.07 -3.71
C LEU A 67 -11.15 -7.80 -4.85
N ASN A 68 -11.75 -8.85 -5.40
CA ASN A 68 -11.17 -9.53 -6.57
C ASN A 68 -11.52 -8.76 -7.85
N ALA A 69 -10.51 -8.31 -8.58
CA ALA A 69 -10.63 -7.55 -9.82
C ALA A 69 -11.72 -8.07 -10.78
N GLY A 70 -12.65 -7.21 -11.18
CA GLY A 70 -13.74 -7.55 -12.11
C GLY A 70 -14.86 -8.43 -11.53
N LYS A 71 -14.70 -8.98 -10.31
CA LYS A 71 -15.71 -9.78 -9.59
C LYS A 71 -16.53 -8.94 -8.61
N PRO A 72 -17.70 -9.41 -8.14
CA PRO A 72 -18.56 -8.67 -7.22
C PRO A 72 -17.86 -8.26 -5.91
N VAL A 73 -17.95 -6.99 -5.52
CA VAL A 73 -17.51 -6.52 -4.20
C VAL A 73 -18.45 -7.03 -3.11
N LEU A 74 -17.94 -7.78 -2.15
CA LEU A 74 -18.73 -8.38 -1.07
C LEU A 74 -18.07 -8.17 0.30
N PRO A 75 -18.85 -8.01 1.39
CA PRO A 75 -18.30 -7.87 2.73
C PRO A 75 -17.61 -9.16 3.20
N LYS A 76 -16.49 -9.01 3.90
CA LYS A 76 -15.66 -10.07 4.51
C LYS A 76 -15.48 -9.78 6.00
N ILE A 77 -15.57 -10.83 6.82
CA ILE A 77 -15.29 -10.75 8.26
C ILE A 77 -14.05 -11.59 8.54
N VAL A 78 -13.02 -10.97 9.09
CA VAL A 78 -11.76 -11.63 9.47
C VAL A 78 -11.75 -11.86 10.97
N LYS A 79 -11.46 -13.09 11.39
CA LYS A 79 -11.29 -13.46 12.80
C LYS A 79 -10.06 -14.32 12.99
N THR A 80 -9.12 -13.82 13.78
CA THR A 80 -7.88 -14.51 14.15
C THR A 80 -8.01 -15.13 15.54
N PHE A 81 -7.50 -16.35 15.67
CA PHE A 81 -7.42 -17.09 16.92
C PHE A 81 -5.97 -17.47 17.15
N GLU A 82 -5.52 -17.41 18.40
CA GLU A 82 -4.16 -17.78 18.78
C GLU A 82 -4.16 -19.17 19.41
N LEU A 83 -3.28 -20.03 18.89
CA LEU A 83 -2.97 -21.33 19.45
C LEU A 83 -1.53 -21.32 19.99
N PRO A 84 -1.16 -22.23 20.92
CA PRO A 84 0.21 -22.36 21.36
C PRO A 84 1.17 -22.62 20.18
N PHE A 85 2.36 -22.01 20.21
CA PHE A 85 3.42 -22.28 19.23
C PHE A 85 3.67 -23.79 19.06
N GLY A 86 3.79 -24.24 17.81
CA GLY A 86 4.00 -25.65 17.48
C GLY A 86 2.72 -26.50 17.50
N ALA A 87 1.54 -25.86 17.60
CA ALA A 87 0.28 -26.54 17.35
C ALA A 87 0.28 -27.17 15.94
N SER A 88 -0.26 -28.39 15.84
CA SER A 88 -0.27 -29.18 14.60
C SER A 88 -1.63 -29.86 14.40
N ASP A 89 -1.82 -30.53 13.26
CA ASP A 89 -3.09 -31.18 12.88
C ASP A 89 -4.31 -30.24 12.97
N ILE A 90 -4.10 -28.96 12.67
CA ILE A 90 -5.13 -27.92 12.83
C ILE A 90 -6.25 -28.16 11.82
N LYS A 91 -7.48 -28.23 12.31
CA LYS A 91 -8.68 -28.37 11.48
C LYS A 91 -9.69 -27.32 11.88
N VAL A 92 -10.15 -26.57 10.88
CA VAL A 92 -11.11 -25.51 11.06
C VAL A 92 -12.39 -25.85 10.29
N THR A 93 -13.52 -25.72 10.97
CA THR A 93 -14.84 -25.78 10.35
C THR A 93 -15.61 -24.52 10.68
N ALA A 94 -16.12 -23.81 9.67
CA ALA A 94 -17.05 -22.71 9.86
C ALA A 94 -18.36 -23.00 9.12
N SER A 95 -19.42 -23.25 9.88
CA SER A 95 -20.73 -23.63 9.31
C SER A 95 -21.73 -22.50 9.44
N SER A 96 -22.34 -22.10 8.32
CA SER A 96 -23.51 -21.23 8.32
C SER A 96 -24.73 -22.03 8.79
N VAL A 97 -25.21 -21.76 10.01
CA VAL A 97 -26.26 -22.54 10.66
C VAL A 97 -27.66 -22.07 10.24
N GLU A 98 -27.81 -20.77 9.98
CA GLU A 98 -29.07 -20.18 9.52
C GLU A 98 -28.79 -19.13 8.44
N THR A 99 -29.54 -19.16 7.34
CA THR A 99 -29.40 -18.22 6.22
C THR A 99 -30.75 -17.65 5.77
N THR A 100 -30.72 -16.50 5.10
CA THR A 100 -31.85 -15.93 4.34
C THR A 100 -31.42 -15.58 2.94
N THR A 101 -32.40 -15.25 2.09
CA THR A 101 -32.17 -14.93 0.69
C THR A 101 -32.92 -13.66 0.31
N GLU A 102 -32.27 -12.81 -0.47
CA GLU A 102 -32.86 -11.60 -1.04
C GLU A 102 -32.54 -11.48 -2.54
N PHE A 103 -33.43 -10.85 -3.29
CA PHE A 103 -33.25 -10.57 -4.72
C PHE A 103 -32.95 -9.09 -4.92
N LEU A 104 -31.83 -8.80 -5.57
CA LEU A 104 -31.37 -7.47 -5.90
C LEU A 104 -32.01 -6.99 -7.21
N LYS A 105 -32.26 -5.69 -7.30
CA LYS A 105 -32.82 -5.07 -8.52
C LYS A 105 -31.77 -4.92 -9.61
N LYS A 106 -30.51 -4.70 -9.21
CA LYS A 106 -29.34 -4.47 -10.06
C LYS A 106 -28.24 -5.46 -9.67
N GLN A 107 -27.21 -5.59 -10.50
CA GLN A 107 -26.05 -6.43 -10.19
C GLN A 107 -25.18 -5.75 -9.13
N ILE A 108 -24.44 -6.53 -8.34
CA ILE A 108 -23.42 -5.97 -7.43
C ILE A 108 -22.26 -5.39 -8.25
N GLN A 109 -21.69 -4.26 -7.83
CA GLN A 109 -20.58 -3.61 -8.53
C GLN A 109 -19.33 -4.50 -8.63
N PRO A 110 -18.63 -4.53 -9.79
CA PRO A 110 -17.36 -5.22 -9.91
C PRO A 110 -16.25 -4.47 -9.16
N SER A 111 -15.30 -5.20 -8.58
CA SER A 111 -14.13 -4.61 -7.93
C SER A 111 -13.18 -3.99 -8.95
N PRO A 112 -12.53 -2.86 -8.65
CA PRO A 112 -11.40 -2.36 -9.43
C PRO A 112 -10.15 -3.24 -9.23
N SER A 113 -9.03 -2.85 -9.83
CA SER A 113 -7.73 -3.54 -9.70
C SER A 113 -6.68 -2.59 -9.13
N PRO A 114 -5.72 -3.07 -8.32
CA PRO A 114 -4.63 -2.24 -7.83
C PRO A 114 -3.70 -1.81 -8.98
N LEU A 115 -3.11 -0.62 -8.85
CA LEU A 115 -2.19 -0.04 -9.81
C LEU A 115 -0.82 0.23 -9.18
N PRO A 116 0.27 0.08 -9.95
CA PRO A 116 1.58 0.46 -9.45
C PRO A 116 1.65 1.99 -9.31
N LEU A 117 2.24 2.48 -8.22
CA LEU A 117 2.49 3.89 -7.95
C LEU A 117 3.68 4.43 -8.80
N SER A 118 3.88 3.91 -10.00
CA SER A 118 4.86 4.41 -10.96
C SER A 118 4.29 4.35 -12.37
N SER A 119 4.83 5.15 -13.29
CA SER A 119 4.39 5.19 -14.68
C SER A 119 4.88 3.94 -15.44
N ILE A 120 4.29 2.78 -15.16
CA ILE A 120 4.50 1.57 -15.96
C ILE A 120 3.45 1.54 -17.07
N ASP A 121 3.88 1.06 -18.23
CA ASP A 121 3.03 0.84 -19.38
C ASP A 121 2.01 -0.26 -19.03
N VAL A 122 0.82 0.12 -18.56
CA VAL A 122 -0.22 -0.83 -18.13
C VAL A 122 -0.67 -1.75 -19.26
N ASP A 123 -0.43 -1.41 -20.53
CA ASP A 123 -0.64 -2.33 -21.66
C ASP A 123 0.20 -3.64 -21.56
N LYS A 124 1.27 -3.65 -20.75
CA LYS A 124 2.10 -4.83 -20.49
C LYS A 124 1.69 -5.63 -19.25
N ILE A 125 0.84 -5.07 -18.40
CA ILE A 125 0.29 -5.72 -17.22
C ILE A 125 -1.17 -5.98 -17.58
N SER A 126 -1.60 -7.22 -17.78
CA SER A 126 -2.99 -7.50 -18.20
C SER A 126 -4.01 -7.17 -17.07
N ILE A 127 -4.19 -5.88 -16.77
CA ILE A 127 -5.11 -5.36 -15.78
C ILE A 127 -6.44 -5.14 -16.51
N THR A 128 -7.39 -6.03 -16.28
CA THR A 128 -8.76 -5.82 -16.76
C THR A 128 -9.64 -5.46 -15.59
N THR A 129 -9.97 -4.17 -15.44
CA THR A 129 -11.08 -3.68 -14.60
C THR A 129 -12.46 -4.06 -15.15
N GLN A 130 -12.49 -4.75 -16.30
CA GLN A 130 -13.73 -5.19 -16.91
C GLN A 130 -14.41 -6.24 -16.06
N LYS A 131 -15.73 -6.06 -15.90
CA LYS A 131 -16.65 -7.01 -15.29
C LYS A 131 -16.40 -8.43 -15.82
N ASP A 132 -16.06 -9.36 -14.93
CA ASP A 132 -15.86 -10.77 -15.26
C ASP A 132 -17.18 -11.39 -15.71
N GLN A 133 -17.36 -11.49 -17.02
CA GLN A 133 -18.58 -12.04 -17.61
C GLN A 133 -18.83 -13.50 -17.21
N ALA A 134 -17.78 -14.28 -16.95
CA ALA A 134 -17.93 -15.67 -16.55
C ALA A 134 -18.56 -15.78 -15.15
N VAL A 135 -18.13 -14.95 -14.19
CA VAL A 135 -18.77 -14.87 -12.87
C VAL A 135 -20.16 -14.27 -12.94
N TYR A 136 -20.33 -13.14 -13.63
CA TYR A 136 -21.61 -12.44 -13.66
C TYR A 136 -22.73 -13.19 -14.42
N GLN A 137 -22.38 -14.16 -15.27
CA GLN A 137 -23.33 -15.05 -15.94
C GLN A 137 -23.50 -16.40 -15.22
N SER A 138 -22.77 -16.63 -14.12
CA SER A 138 -22.81 -17.88 -13.36
C SER A 138 -24.07 -18.00 -12.51
N SER A 139 -24.60 -19.23 -12.43
CA SER A 139 -25.65 -19.60 -11.48
C SER A 139 -25.10 -20.20 -10.17
N ASN A 140 -23.77 -20.24 -10.02
CA ASN A 140 -23.11 -20.64 -8.77
C ASN A 140 -22.94 -19.42 -7.86
N PRO A 141 -22.96 -19.61 -6.53
CA PRO A 141 -22.65 -18.54 -5.58
C PRO A 141 -21.19 -18.10 -5.70
N TYR A 142 -20.97 -16.81 -5.50
CA TYR A 142 -19.67 -16.17 -5.33
C TYR A 142 -19.63 -15.43 -3.97
N PRO A 143 -18.57 -15.61 -3.15
CA PRO A 143 -17.60 -16.71 -3.27
C PRO A 143 -18.31 -18.07 -3.17
N SER A 144 -17.71 -19.12 -3.75
CA SER A 144 -18.31 -20.46 -3.76
C SER A 144 -18.30 -21.13 -2.39
N GLU A 145 -17.32 -20.76 -1.56
CA GLU A 145 -17.17 -21.19 -0.18
C GLU A 145 -17.61 -20.07 0.76
N ASN A 146 -18.08 -20.42 1.97
CA ASN A 146 -18.56 -19.47 2.97
C ASN A 146 -17.47 -19.00 3.94
N TYR A 147 -16.29 -19.63 3.89
CA TYR A 147 -15.11 -19.17 4.60
C TYR A 147 -13.84 -19.69 3.95
N LYS A 148 -12.73 -19.05 4.29
CA LYS A 148 -11.37 -19.53 4.06
C LYS A 148 -10.53 -19.44 5.32
N ILE A 149 -9.36 -20.10 5.34
CA ILE A 149 -8.48 -20.15 6.51
C ILE A 149 -7.02 -19.85 6.15
N ASN A 150 -6.34 -19.10 6.98
CA ASN A 150 -4.88 -18.97 6.95
C ASN A 150 -4.32 -19.50 8.26
N ILE A 151 -3.18 -20.17 8.18
CA ILE A 151 -2.39 -20.56 9.34
C ILE A 151 -1.00 -19.96 9.14
N GLY A 152 -0.51 -19.25 10.15
CA GLY A 152 0.85 -18.70 10.17
C GLY A 152 1.41 -18.73 11.59
N VAL A 153 2.72 -18.62 11.71
CA VAL A 153 3.43 -18.64 12.99
C VAL A 153 4.20 -17.34 13.16
N GLY A 154 4.13 -16.74 14.34
CA GLY A 154 4.79 -15.47 14.59
C GLY A 154 4.59 -14.98 16.02
N ILE A 155 4.93 -13.72 16.26
CA ILE A 155 4.76 -13.07 17.57
C ILE A 155 3.42 -12.34 17.68
N ASN A 156 2.76 -12.42 18.84
CA ASN A 156 1.57 -11.61 19.13
C ASN A 156 1.93 -10.22 19.69
N ASP A 157 0.91 -9.46 20.09
CA ASP A 157 1.04 -8.12 20.65
C ASP A 157 1.82 -8.07 21.98
N GLU A 158 1.97 -9.20 22.66
CA GLU A 158 2.80 -9.36 23.86
C GLU A 158 4.19 -9.95 23.61
N PHE A 159 4.62 -10.08 22.35
CA PHE A 159 5.86 -10.77 21.93
C PHE A 159 5.88 -12.27 22.26
N GLU A 160 4.72 -12.90 22.48
CA GLU A 160 4.63 -14.34 22.66
C GLU A 160 4.55 -15.02 21.29
N HIS A 161 5.36 -16.06 21.07
CA HIS A 161 5.28 -16.86 19.85
C HIS A 161 4.01 -17.72 19.87
N VAL A 162 3.20 -17.58 18.83
CA VAL A 162 1.89 -18.24 18.69
C VAL A 162 1.69 -18.79 17.29
N THR A 163 0.72 -19.69 17.15
CA THR A 163 0.19 -20.09 15.84
C THR A 163 -1.13 -19.38 15.61
N PHE A 164 -1.16 -18.48 14.63
CA PHE A 164 -2.36 -17.78 14.21
C PHE A 164 -3.23 -18.69 13.34
N VAL A 165 -4.51 -18.78 13.66
CA VAL A 165 -5.54 -19.38 12.82
C VAL A 165 -6.52 -18.30 12.45
N THR A 166 -6.45 -17.82 11.21
CA THR A 166 -7.27 -16.73 10.72
C THR A 166 -8.38 -17.24 9.82
N VAL A 167 -9.63 -16.95 10.18
CA VAL A 167 -10.83 -17.34 9.44
C VAL A 167 -11.39 -16.14 8.70
N HIS A 168 -11.32 -16.18 7.37
CA HIS A 168 -11.96 -15.21 6.48
C HIS A 168 -13.37 -15.69 6.17
N PHE A 169 -14.35 -15.17 6.90
CA PHE A 169 -15.75 -15.56 6.77
C PHE A 169 -16.47 -14.65 5.77
N TYR A 170 -17.24 -15.24 4.85
CA TYR A 170 -18.01 -14.52 3.84
C TYR A 170 -19.51 -14.55 4.19
N PRO A 171 -20.02 -13.55 4.93
CA PRO A 171 -21.40 -13.54 5.41
C PRO A 171 -22.44 -13.44 4.29
N VAL A 172 -22.06 -12.94 3.11
CA VAL A 172 -22.91 -12.74 1.95
C VAL A 172 -22.34 -13.50 0.75
N GLN A 173 -23.14 -14.38 0.15
CA GLN A 173 -22.83 -15.04 -1.12
C GLN A 173 -23.79 -14.57 -2.20
N TYR A 174 -23.27 -14.15 -3.34
CA TYR A 174 -24.03 -13.63 -4.48
C TYR A 174 -24.13 -14.66 -5.60
N THR A 175 -25.34 -14.95 -6.08
CA THR A 175 -25.60 -15.74 -7.29
C THR A 175 -25.91 -14.79 -8.45
N PRO A 176 -24.94 -14.47 -9.32
CA PRO A 176 -25.05 -13.32 -10.22
C PRO A 176 -26.10 -13.45 -11.31
N ALA A 177 -26.25 -14.63 -11.93
CA ALA A 177 -27.26 -14.84 -12.98
C ALA A 177 -28.71 -14.67 -12.50
N GLU A 178 -28.94 -14.73 -11.18
CA GLU A 178 -30.25 -14.58 -10.56
C GLU A 178 -30.42 -13.25 -9.83
N ASN A 179 -29.38 -12.40 -9.79
CA ASN A 179 -29.30 -11.22 -8.91
C ASN A 179 -29.73 -11.54 -7.48
N LYS A 180 -29.23 -12.64 -6.91
CA LYS A 180 -29.71 -13.18 -5.63
C LYS A 180 -28.58 -13.25 -4.61
N ILE A 181 -28.77 -12.70 -3.42
CA ILE A 181 -27.83 -12.83 -2.30
C ILE A 181 -28.35 -13.82 -1.26
N THR A 182 -27.44 -14.59 -0.68
CA THR A 182 -27.67 -15.44 0.49
C THR A 182 -26.89 -14.88 1.65
N ILE A 183 -27.57 -14.61 2.76
CA ILE A 183 -27.02 -13.89 3.92
C ILE A 183 -27.01 -14.86 5.10
N THR A 184 -25.86 -15.05 5.74
CA THR A 184 -25.74 -15.84 6.97
C THR A 184 -26.23 -15.05 8.18
N LYS A 185 -26.95 -15.69 9.10
CA LYS A 185 -27.39 -15.13 10.40
C LYS A 185 -26.53 -15.57 11.57
N GLN A 186 -26.05 -16.81 11.50
CA GLN A 186 -25.24 -17.41 12.54
C GLN A 186 -24.23 -18.32 11.87
N ALA A 187 -22.97 -18.17 12.29
CA ALA A 187 -21.88 -19.04 11.93
C ALA A 187 -21.26 -19.64 13.19
N ASP A 188 -21.05 -20.96 13.19
CA ASP A 188 -20.30 -21.64 14.24
C ASP A 188 -18.93 -22.02 13.69
N ILE A 189 -17.87 -21.54 14.35
CA ILE A 189 -16.47 -21.84 14.08
C ILE A 189 -15.98 -22.85 15.13
N SER A 190 -15.43 -23.97 14.68
CA SER A 190 -14.76 -24.97 15.51
C SER A 190 -13.35 -25.19 15.00
N ILE A 191 -12.37 -25.05 15.89
CA ILE A 191 -10.94 -25.29 15.64
C ILE A 191 -10.52 -26.46 16.50
N SER A 192 -9.97 -27.51 15.90
CA SER A 192 -9.35 -28.62 16.63
C SER A 192 -7.89 -28.75 16.26
N TYR A 193 -7.02 -29.00 17.22
CA TYR A 193 -5.58 -29.12 17.02
C TYR A 193 -4.94 -30.10 18.00
N THR A 194 -3.72 -30.52 17.69
CA THR A 194 -2.82 -31.25 18.57
C THR A 194 -1.88 -30.23 19.24
N PRO A 195 -1.90 -30.07 20.58
CA PRO A 195 -0.96 -29.21 21.28
C PRO A 195 0.50 -29.67 21.12
N PRO A 196 1.49 -28.76 21.19
CA PRO A 196 2.91 -29.11 21.12
C PRO A 196 3.32 -29.99 22.31
N GLU A 197 4.28 -30.90 22.10
CA GLU A 197 4.87 -31.67 23.21
C GLU A 197 5.80 -30.81 24.07
N THR A 198 6.50 -29.85 23.46
CA THR A 198 7.45 -28.93 24.10
C THR A 198 7.43 -27.58 23.41
N ILE A 199 7.61 -26.50 24.19
CA ILE A 199 7.86 -25.16 23.67
C ILE A 199 9.38 -24.92 23.76
N PRO A 200 10.05 -24.51 22.66
CA PRO A 200 11.51 -24.39 22.64
C PRO A 200 12.04 -23.12 23.33
N PHE A 201 11.18 -22.12 23.55
CA PHE A 201 11.59 -20.82 24.10
C PHE A 201 11.80 -20.85 25.62
N PRO A 202 12.82 -20.15 26.15
CA PRO A 202 13.03 -20.03 27.58
C PRO A 202 11.97 -19.15 28.24
N GLN A 203 11.81 -19.26 29.56
CA GLN A 203 10.80 -18.46 30.30
C GLN A 203 11.17 -16.99 30.51
N THR A 204 12.42 -16.64 30.28
CA THR A 204 12.95 -15.29 30.51
C THR A 204 13.97 -14.99 29.45
N SER A 205 13.87 -13.80 28.87
CA SER A 205 14.85 -13.35 27.89
C SER A 205 16.22 -13.16 28.52
N ALA A 206 17.27 -13.61 27.83
CA ALA A 206 18.66 -13.31 28.19
C ALA A 206 19.17 -12.05 27.48
N TYR A 207 18.64 -11.76 26.29
CA TYR A 207 18.93 -10.58 25.49
C TYR A 207 17.67 -10.17 24.74
N ASP A 208 17.18 -8.95 24.98
CA ASP A 208 16.05 -8.40 24.24
C ASP A 208 16.43 -8.05 22.80
N LEU A 209 17.63 -7.48 22.61
CA LEU A 209 18.16 -7.03 21.33
C LEU A 209 19.44 -7.77 20.93
N VAL A 210 19.43 -8.33 19.73
CA VAL A 210 20.62 -8.88 19.08
C VAL A 210 21.03 -7.98 17.90
N ILE A 211 22.23 -7.41 17.97
CA ILE A 211 22.84 -6.67 16.87
C ILE A 211 23.67 -7.63 16.04
N ILE A 212 23.41 -7.70 14.72
CA ILE A 212 24.19 -8.50 13.77
C ILE A 212 24.94 -7.55 12.84
N ALA A 213 26.26 -7.59 12.88
CA ALA A 213 27.13 -6.67 12.12
C ALA A 213 28.50 -7.30 11.83
N PRO A 214 29.32 -6.76 10.91
CA PRO A 214 30.73 -7.08 10.83
C PRO A 214 31.50 -6.72 12.11
N ASP A 215 32.53 -7.50 12.46
CA ASP A 215 33.39 -7.19 13.62
C ASP A 215 34.08 -5.81 13.52
N GLU A 216 34.29 -5.30 12.30
CA GLU A 216 34.85 -3.96 12.11
C GLU A 216 33.95 -2.83 12.66
N PHE A 217 32.65 -3.07 12.84
CA PHE A 217 31.70 -2.11 13.41
C PHE A 217 31.58 -2.22 14.93
N SER A 218 32.18 -3.24 15.58
CA SER A 218 32.07 -3.48 17.02
C SER A 218 32.36 -2.25 17.88
N ASN A 219 33.41 -1.48 17.56
CA ASN A 219 33.76 -0.27 18.33
C ASN A 219 32.75 0.87 18.16
N ALA A 220 32.16 1.01 16.97
CA ALA A 220 31.17 2.05 16.68
C ALA A 220 29.81 1.72 17.30
N LEU A 221 29.52 0.43 17.51
CA LEU A 221 28.27 -0.05 18.10
C LEU A 221 28.27 -0.10 19.63
N GLN A 222 29.45 -0.18 20.27
CA GLN A 222 29.54 -0.25 21.73
C GLN A 222 28.74 0.85 22.46
N PRO A 223 28.74 2.14 22.03
CA PRO A 223 27.92 3.16 22.66
C PRO A 223 26.41 2.87 22.61
N LEU A 224 25.90 2.28 21.52
CA LEU A 224 24.50 1.88 21.42
C LEU A 224 24.17 0.75 22.39
N ILE A 225 25.05 -0.27 22.45
CA ILE A 225 24.91 -1.41 23.38
C ILE A 225 24.88 -0.90 24.83
N ASP A 226 25.81 -0.03 25.20
CA ASP A 226 25.86 0.56 26.54
C ASP A 226 24.61 1.40 26.85
N HIS A 227 24.10 2.15 25.87
CA HIS A 227 22.89 2.95 25.98
C HIS A 227 21.66 2.08 26.23
N LYS A 228 21.42 1.06 25.39
CA LYS A 228 20.29 0.14 25.50
C LYS A 228 20.29 -0.62 26.83
N ASN A 229 21.44 -1.15 27.22
CA ASN A 229 21.62 -1.81 28.53
C ASN A 229 21.32 -0.86 29.70
N SER A 230 21.62 0.44 29.57
CA SER A 230 21.34 1.42 30.63
C SER A 230 19.84 1.70 30.85
N TYR A 231 19.01 1.43 29.83
CA TYR A 231 17.55 1.51 29.89
C TYR A 231 16.87 0.13 30.06
N GLY A 232 17.65 -0.93 30.27
CA GLY A 232 17.13 -2.27 30.55
C GLY A 232 16.71 -3.06 29.31
N VAL A 233 17.17 -2.66 28.12
CA VAL A 233 17.09 -3.46 26.89
C VAL A 233 18.40 -4.25 26.78
N GLU A 234 18.40 -5.49 27.27
CA GLU A 234 19.62 -6.30 27.34
C GLU A 234 20.11 -6.61 25.92
N THR A 235 21.28 -6.10 25.56
CA THR A 235 21.76 -6.05 24.17
C THR A 235 23.09 -6.78 24.01
N THR A 236 23.18 -7.60 22.95
CA THR A 236 24.43 -8.26 22.54
C THR A 236 24.74 -8.02 21.07
N LEU A 237 26.04 -8.05 20.73
CA LEU A 237 26.53 -8.03 19.35
C LEU A 237 26.96 -9.44 18.95
N LYS A 238 26.56 -9.88 17.76
CA LYS A 238 27.08 -11.08 17.09
C LYS A 238 27.73 -10.70 15.76
N PRO A 239 29.05 -10.87 15.63
CA PRO A 239 29.74 -10.67 14.36
C PRO A 239 29.29 -11.66 13.29
N VAL A 240 29.04 -11.19 12.06
CA VAL A 240 28.64 -12.06 10.94
C VAL A 240 29.71 -13.10 10.62
N GLU A 241 30.99 -12.77 10.81
CA GLU A 241 32.10 -13.69 10.60
C GLU A 241 32.01 -14.91 11.53
N GLU A 242 31.55 -14.72 12.77
CA GLU A 242 31.32 -15.84 13.69
C GLU A 242 30.08 -16.65 13.30
N ILE A 243 29.02 -15.99 12.82
CA ILE A 243 27.80 -16.69 12.35
C ILE A 243 28.14 -17.65 11.20
N TYR A 244 28.95 -17.20 10.24
CA TYR A 244 29.33 -18.01 9.07
C TYR A 244 30.20 -19.22 9.46
N ASP A 245 30.96 -19.12 10.56
CA ASP A 245 31.76 -20.22 11.11
C ASP A 245 30.91 -21.19 11.96
N ASP A 246 29.93 -20.67 12.72
CA ASP A 246 29.14 -21.42 13.71
C ASP A 246 27.92 -22.13 13.10
N PHE A 247 27.31 -21.56 12.07
CA PHE A 247 26.06 -22.02 11.47
C PHE A 247 26.25 -22.50 10.03
N SER A 248 25.50 -23.54 9.65
CA SER A 248 25.43 -24.01 8.25
C SER A 248 24.08 -23.63 7.68
N GLY A 249 24.05 -23.25 6.40
CA GLY A 249 22.84 -22.93 5.65
C GLY A 249 23.10 -23.03 4.14
N PHE A 250 22.05 -22.82 3.35
CA PHE A 250 22.06 -22.74 1.90
C PHE A 250 23.04 -21.66 1.39
N ASP A 251 23.04 -20.49 2.04
CA ASP A 251 23.94 -19.37 1.80
C ASP A 251 24.12 -18.51 3.08
N GLU A 252 24.87 -17.41 2.99
CA GLU A 252 25.20 -16.55 4.14
C GLU A 252 23.97 -15.90 4.79
N ALA A 253 22.91 -15.62 4.01
CA ALA A 253 21.68 -15.07 4.57
C ALA A 253 20.90 -16.13 5.36
N GLU A 254 20.86 -17.38 4.89
CA GLU A 254 20.24 -18.46 5.67
C GLU A 254 21.05 -18.80 6.95
N GLN A 255 22.38 -18.69 6.91
CA GLN A 255 23.21 -18.83 8.12
C GLN A 255 22.84 -17.80 9.20
N ILE A 256 22.60 -16.54 8.80
CA ILE A 256 22.09 -15.49 9.70
C ILE A 256 20.72 -15.86 10.25
N LYS A 257 19.80 -16.33 9.40
CA LYS A 257 18.47 -16.77 9.81
C LYS A 257 18.50 -17.92 10.83
N TYR A 258 19.41 -18.89 10.67
CA TYR A 258 19.64 -19.94 11.67
C TYR A 258 20.20 -19.42 12.99
N TYR A 259 21.05 -18.38 12.96
CA TYR A 259 21.48 -17.73 14.19
C TYR A 259 20.33 -16.99 14.88
N ILE A 260 19.46 -16.33 14.13
CA ILE A 260 18.25 -15.70 14.68
C ILE A 260 17.36 -16.76 15.33
N LYS A 261 17.12 -17.89 14.66
CA LYS A 261 16.42 -19.04 15.25
C LYS A 261 17.04 -19.47 16.59
N HIS A 262 18.36 -19.64 16.62
CA HIS A 262 19.08 -19.96 17.86
C HIS A 262 18.87 -18.89 18.94
N ALA A 263 18.93 -17.61 18.59
CA ALA A 263 18.71 -16.53 19.55
C ALA A 263 17.29 -16.56 20.13
N LEU A 264 16.28 -16.92 19.35
CA LEU A 264 14.91 -17.08 19.83
C LEU A 264 14.82 -18.26 20.82
N GLU A 265 15.39 -19.42 20.46
CA GLU A 265 15.29 -20.64 21.27
C GLU A 265 16.18 -20.64 22.53
N ASP A 266 17.30 -19.91 22.54
CA ASP A 266 18.21 -19.87 23.68
C ASP A 266 18.05 -18.62 24.54
N TYR A 267 17.60 -17.50 23.95
CA TYR A 267 17.54 -16.20 24.61
C TYR A 267 16.16 -15.55 24.63
N ASP A 268 15.14 -16.08 23.92
CA ASP A 268 13.83 -15.43 23.78
C ASP A 268 13.98 -13.95 23.36
N ASN A 269 14.77 -13.72 22.30
CA ASN A 269 15.05 -12.37 21.84
C ASN A 269 13.83 -11.75 21.14
N LYS A 270 13.64 -10.44 21.30
CA LYS A 270 12.48 -9.71 20.73
C LYS A 270 12.84 -8.94 19.47
N TYR A 271 14.09 -8.47 19.42
CA TYR A 271 14.55 -7.54 18.39
C TYR A 271 15.84 -8.04 17.75
N VAL A 272 15.95 -7.86 16.43
CA VAL A 272 17.18 -8.06 15.67
C VAL A 272 17.50 -6.79 14.88
N LEU A 273 18.67 -6.21 15.13
CA LEU A 273 19.17 -5.05 14.40
C LEU A 273 20.31 -5.47 13.47
N LEU A 274 20.05 -5.43 12.16
CA LEU A 274 21.06 -5.67 11.13
C LEU A 274 21.83 -4.36 10.89
N VAL A 275 23.15 -4.34 11.14
CA VAL A 275 23.98 -3.15 10.90
C VAL A 275 24.97 -3.43 9.77
N GLY A 276 24.59 -2.99 8.58
CA GLY A 276 25.38 -3.08 7.36
C GLY A 276 24.54 -2.95 6.11
N GLY A 277 24.98 -2.08 5.20
CA GLY A 277 24.44 -1.94 3.85
C GLY A 277 25.45 -2.33 2.77
N LEU A 278 25.37 -1.68 1.62
CA LEU A 278 26.38 -1.81 0.58
C LEU A 278 27.73 -1.31 1.08
N THR A 279 28.81 -2.02 0.76
CA THR A 279 30.19 -1.66 1.12
C THR A 279 30.69 -0.37 0.46
N SER A 280 29.96 0.16 -0.53
CA SER A 280 30.24 1.45 -1.16
C SER A 280 29.00 2.08 -1.78
N THR A 281 28.78 3.35 -1.43
CA THR A 281 27.75 4.23 -2.02
C THR A 281 28.12 4.72 -3.43
N ILE A 282 29.37 4.52 -3.85
CA ILE A 282 29.87 4.91 -5.18
C ILE A 282 29.72 3.76 -6.17
N TYR A 283 30.22 2.58 -5.81
CA TYR A 283 30.11 1.39 -6.66
C TYR A 283 30.08 0.13 -5.80
N ALA A 284 28.94 -0.54 -5.83
CA ALA A 284 28.81 -1.90 -5.34
C ALA A 284 28.01 -2.74 -6.35
N LYS A 285 28.28 -4.04 -6.39
CA LYS A 285 27.45 -5.00 -7.13
C LYS A 285 26.38 -5.49 -6.16
N PRO A 286 25.10 -5.12 -6.33
CA PRO A 286 24.08 -5.39 -5.32
C PRO A 286 23.63 -6.85 -5.27
N ARG A 287 23.57 -7.53 -6.42
CA ARG A 287 22.99 -8.88 -6.55
C ARG A 287 24.04 -9.87 -7.02
N ASP A 288 24.17 -10.99 -6.31
CA ASP A 288 25.12 -12.06 -6.65
C ASP A 288 24.51 -13.14 -7.51
N ASN A 289 23.29 -13.53 -7.19
CA ASN A 289 22.46 -14.47 -7.95
C ASN A 289 20.97 -14.09 -7.76
N ALA A 290 20.04 -15.00 -8.09
CA ALA A 290 18.61 -14.73 -7.93
C ALA A 290 18.22 -14.40 -6.48
N ASN A 291 18.85 -15.01 -5.47
CA ASN A 291 18.35 -15.02 -4.10
C ASN A 291 19.13 -14.11 -3.15
N ILE A 292 20.38 -13.72 -3.45
CA ILE A 292 21.23 -13.03 -2.47
C ILE A 292 22.08 -11.91 -3.05
N GLY A 293 22.33 -10.90 -2.22
CA GLY A 293 23.48 -10.01 -2.32
C GLY A 293 24.37 -10.16 -1.09
N SER A 294 25.62 -10.60 -1.26
CA SER A 294 26.56 -10.87 -0.16
C SER A 294 27.92 -10.21 -0.40
N ILE A 295 28.53 -10.39 -1.57
CA ILE A 295 29.90 -9.90 -1.87
C ILE A 295 30.00 -8.37 -1.79
N GLY A 296 28.95 -7.67 -2.21
CA GLY A 296 28.88 -6.21 -2.18
C GLY A 296 28.42 -5.61 -0.85
N TRP A 297 28.17 -6.43 0.17
CA TRP A 297 27.43 -6.08 1.38
C TRP A 297 28.22 -6.37 2.66
N HIS A 298 27.97 -5.55 3.68
CA HIS A 298 28.48 -5.77 5.04
C HIS A 298 27.67 -6.85 5.77
N VAL A 299 26.35 -6.76 5.66
CA VAL A 299 25.41 -7.80 6.08
C VAL A 299 24.60 -8.18 4.85
N PRO A 300 24.56 -9.47 4.45
CA PRO A 300 23.83 -9.91 3.28
C PRO A 300 22.38 -9.47 3.26
N VAL A 301 21.81 -9.48 2.06
CA VAL A 301 20.40 -9.22 1.81
C VAL A 301 19.77 -10.37 1.04
N ARG A 302 18.52 -10.69 1.38
CA ARG A 302 17.70 -11.65 0.63
C ARG A 302 16.93 -10.92 -0.46
N TYR A 303 16.87 -11.53 -1.64
CA TYR A 303 15.97 -11.12 -2.71
C TYR A 303 14.77 -12.07 -2.77
N SER A 304 13.57 -11.50 -2.74
CA SER A 304 12.35 -12.16 -3.17
C SER A 304 12.35 -12.31 -4.68
N ASN A 305 11.90 -13.46 -5.19
CA ASN A 305 11.78 -13.70 -6.63
C ASN A 305 10.36 -13.48 -7.16
N ILE A 306 9.50 -12.80 -6.40
CA ILE A 306 8.25 -12.27 -6.90
C ILE A 306 8.51 -11.27 -8.02
N ARG A 307 7.96 -11.53 -9.21
CA ARG A 307 8.07 -10.67 -10.40
C ARG A 307 6.73 -10.05 -10.80
N ALA A 308 6.06 -9.45 -9.83
CA ALA A 308 4.83 -8.69 -10.07
C ALA A 308 5.14 -7.36 -10.79
N GLY A 309 4.27 -6.98 -11.73
CA GLY A 309 4.35 -5.68 -12.44
C GLY A 309 5.63 -5.41 -13.24
N GLY A 310 6.48 -6.42 -13.49
CA GLY A 310 7.75 -6.27 -14.19
C GLY A 310 8.97 -5.97 -13.30
N ASP A 311 8.81 -6.04 -11.98
CA ASP A 311 9.92 -6.06 -11.01
C ASP A 311 10.77 -7.34 -11.24
N PRO A 312 12.13 -7.27 -11.27
CA PRO A 312 12.98 -8.45 -11.39
C PRO A 312 13.15 -9.24 -10.07
N GLY A 313 12.42 -8.86 -9.02
CA GLY A 313 12.62 -9.30 -7.65
C GLY A 313 13.30 -8.21 -6.82
N PHE A 314 12.84 -8.06 -5.58
CA PHE A 314 13.17 -6.95 -4.68
C PHE A 314 13.81 -7.46 -3.38
N ILE A 315 14.39 -6.55 -2.59
CA ILE A 315 15.04 -6.91 -1.32
C ILE A 315 13.99 -7.14 -0.25
N SER A 316 14.13 -8.18 0.57
CA SER A 316 13.25 -8.40 1.71
C SER A 316 14.05 -8.74 2.95
N ASP A 317 13.93 -7.90 3.99
CA ASP A 317 14.40 -8.23 5.33
C ASP A 317 13.35 -9.00 6.14
N LEU A 318 12.10 -9.13 5.66
CA LEU A 318 11.10 -10.04 6.24
C LEU A 318 11.61 -11.48 6.27
N TYR A 319 12.48 -11.87 5.33
CA TYR A 319 13.16 -13.17 5.34
C TYR A 319 13.89 -13.48 6.66
N TYR A 320 14.45 -12.47 7.31
CA TYR A 320 15.13 -12.64 8.60
C TYR A 320 14.16 -12.67 9.78
N ALA A 321 12.95 -12.15 9.60
CA ALA A 321 11.92 -12.03 10.63
C ALA A 321 10.99 -13.26 10.68
N ASP A 322 10.57 -13.77 9.52
CA ASP A 322 9.77 -14.98 9.35
C ASP A 322 10.69 -16.20 9.47
N VAL A 323 10.76 -16.84 10.64
CA VAL A 323 11.70 -17.92 11.00
C VAL A 323 11.00 -19.28 11.05
N TYR A 324 9.73 -19.32 11.45
CA TYR A 324 8.96 -20.52 11.69
C TYR A 324 7.70 -20.58 10.80
N LYS A 325 7.28 -21.80 10.50
CA LYS A 325 5.99 -22.10 9.85
C LYS A 325 5.15 -23.06 10.68
N GLU A 326 3.99 -23.45 10.16
CA GLU A 326 3.06 -24.38 10.82
C GLU A 326 3.78 -25.57 11.48
N GLY A 327 3.44 -25.86 12.74
CA GLY A 327 4.10 -26.89 13.54
C GLY A 327 5.41 -26.44 14.22
N GLY A 328 5.82 -25.19 14.05
CA GLY A 328 7.08 -24.67 14.59
C GLY A 328 8.31 -25.15 13.82
N GLU A 329 8.12 -25.53 12.55
CA GLU A 329 9.21 -25.93 11.66
C GLU A 329 9.95 -24.70 11.13
N PHE A 330 11.22 -24.86 10.73
CA PHE A 330 11.98 -23.76 10.13
C PHE A 330 11.44 -23.41 8.73
N GLU A 331 11.25 -22.12 8.48
CA GLU A 331 10.81 -21.58 7.20
C GLU A 331 12.02 -21.09 6.38
N ASN A 332 12.30 -21.73 5.25
CA ASN A 332 13.47 -21.46 4.40
C ASN A 332 13.15 -20.61 3.17
N TRP A 333 11.86 -20.32 2.91
CA TRP A 333 11.33 -19.67 1.71
C TRP A 333 11.56 -20.43 0.40
N ASP A 334 11.82 -21.74 0.48
CA ASP A 334 12.02 -22.65 -0.67
C ASP A 334 11.25 -23.95 -0.37
N SER A 335 9.93 -23.88 -0.57
CA SER A 335 8.97 -24.91 -0.17
C SER A 335 8.94 -26.09 -1.14
N ASP A 336 9.35 -25.88 -2.39
CA ASP A 336 9.41 -26.91 -3.42
C ASP A 336 10.83 -27.52 -3.59
N GLY A 337 11.85 -26.85 -3.06
CA GLY A 337 13.23 -27.32 -2.96
C GLY A 337 14.04 -27.16 -4.24
N ASP A 338 13.67 -26.24 -5.13
CA ASP A 338 14.35 -25.99 -6.40
C ASP A 338 15.56 -25.05 -6.27
N GLY A 339 15.65 -24.32 -5.15
CA GLY A 339 16.73 -23.40 -4.82
C GLY A 339 16.55 -21.96 -5.32
N ILE A 340 15.36 -21.58 -5.78
CA ILE A 340 14.91 -20.21 -6.00
C ILE A 340 13.92 -19.87 -4.89
N LEU A 341 14.13 -18.75 -4.19
CA LEU A 341 13.37 -18.44 -2.97
C LEU A 341 12.25 -17.43 -3.26
N SER A 342 11.09 -17.61 -2.62
CA SER A 342 9.89 -16.77 -2.79
C SER A 342 9.53 -16.57 -4.27
N GLU A 343 9.41 -17.67 -5.00
CA GLU A 343 8.97 -17.64 -6.40
C GLU A 343 7.48 -17.87 -6.61
N TRP A 344 6.98 -17.27 -7.68
CA TRP A 344 5.61 -17.39 -8.16
C TRP A 344 5.67 -17.76 -9.64
N TYR A 345 4.78 -18.65 -10.07
CA TYR A 345 4.68 -19.07 -11.47
C TYR A 345 4.63 -17.84 -12.38
N LEU A 346 5.41 -17.82 -13.46
CA LEU A 346 5.39 -16.72 -14.43
C LEU A 346 4.48 -17.04 -15.62
N ASP A 347 3.78 -16.03 -16.13
CA ASP A 347 3.07 -16.15 -17.39
C ASP A 347 4.07 -16.23 -18.55
N ASP A 348 3.99 -17.29 -19.36
CA ASP A 348 4.96 -17.57 -20.42
C ASP A 348 5.04 -16.47 -21.51
N GLU A 349 3.97 -15.69 -21.70
CA GLU A 349 3.90 -14.65 -22.74
C GLU A 349 4.43 -13.30 -22.24
N THR A 350 4.13 -12.95 -20.99
CA THR A 350 4.44 -11.64 -20.39
C THR A 350 5.65 -11.67 -19.47
N GLY A 351 6.02 -12.83 -18.93
CA GLY A 351 7.11 -13.00 -17.96
C GLY A 351 6.83 -12.39 -16.58
N VAL A 352 5.56 -12.08 -16.29
CA VAL A 352 5.08 -11.49 -15.04
C VAL A 352 4.52 -12.59 -14.14
N ALA A 353 4.66 -12.44 -12.82
CA ALA A 353 4.10 -13.38 -11.85
C ALA A 353 2.58 -13.58 -12.08
N THR A 354 2.18 -14.85 -12.13
CA THR A 354 0.80 -15.30 -12.18
C THR A 354 0.20 -15.33 -10.77
N LYS A 355 -1.00 -15.89 -10.64
CA LYS A 355 -1.77 -15.93 -9.39
C LYS A 355 -1.46 -17.14 -8.50
N VAL A 356 -0.45 -17.94 -8.84
CA VAL A 356 -0.14 -19.17 -8.08
C VAL A 356 1.30 -19.08 -7.58
N PRO A 357 1.52 -19.19 -6.26
CA PRO A 357 2.86 -19.30 -5.71
C PRO A 357 3.48 -20.66 -6.09
N GLU A 358 4.77 -20.65 -6.41
CA GLU A 358 5.60 -21.87 -6.43
C GLU A 358 6.07 -22.16 -4.99
N ASP A 359 6.45 -21.11 -4.26
CA ASP A 359 6.76 -21.16 -2.83
C ASP A 359 5.58 -20.80 -1.92
N VAL A 360 5.18 -21.73 -1.06
CA VAL A 360 4.17 -21.48 -0.03
C VAL A 360 4.85 -21.04 1.26
N ILE A 361 4.77 -19.75 1.54
CA ILE A 361 5.36 -19.07 2.71
C ILE A 361 4.22 -18.51 3.56
N ASP A 362 4.39 -18.43 4.89
CA ASP A 362 3.37 -17.86 5.75
C ASP A 362 3.40 -16.33 5.86
N TYR A 363 4.60 -15.73 5.75
CA TYR A 363 4.94 -14.30 5.78
C TYR A 363 4.78 -13.61 7.13
N VAL A 364 4.59 -14.37 8.20
CA VAL A 364 4.33 -13.81 9.53
C VAL A 364 5.67 -13.69 10.27
N PRO A 365 6.05 -12.48 10.74
CA PRO A 365 7.30 -12.32 11.47
C PRO A 365 7.25 -12.96 12.87
N ASP A 366 8.32 -13.66 13.24
CA ASP A 366 8.60 -14.21 14.58
C ASP A 366 9.49 -13.31 15.44
N VAL A 367 10.10 -12.29 14.84
CA VAL A 367 10.98 -11.35 15.53
C VAL A 367 10.93 -10.00 14.84
N ALA A 368 10.99 -8.92 15.62
CA ALA A 368 11.04 -7.58 15.05
C ALA A 368 12.44 -7.29 14.46
N VAL A 369 12.53 -7.15 13.14
CA VAL A 369 13.77 -6.87 12.42
C VAL A 369 13.80 -5.42 11.93
N GLY A 370 14.93 -4.75 12.13
CA GLY A 370 15.23 -3.48 11.48
C GLY A 370 16.68 -3.43 10.99
N ARG A 371 16.97 -2.54 10.03
CA ARG A 371 18.30 -2.41 9.42
C ARG A 371 18.85 -0.98 9.50
N LEU A 372 20.10 -0.84 9.96
CA LEU A 372 20.93 0.33 9.69
C LEU A 372 21.80 0.02 8.47
N ALA A 373 21.44 0.54 7.29
CA ALA A 373 22.10 0.23 6.02
C ALA A 373 23.47 0.93 5.85
N CYS A 374 24.25 1.09 6.91
CA CYS A 374 25.51 1.83 6.91
C CYS A 374 26.56 1.21 5.97
N SER A 375 27.23 2.05 5.19
CA SER A 375 28.32 1.66 4.28
C SER A 375 29.70 1.63 4.94
N ASP A 376 29.88 2.30 6.07
CA ASP A 376 31.12 2.33 6.83
C ASP A 376 30.92 2.66 8.32
N ALA A 377 32.00 2.54 9.11
CA ALA A 377 31.97 2.77 10.55
C ALA A 377 31.66 4.22 10.96
N GLN A 378 31.87 5.21 10.07
CA GLN A 378 31.50 6.60 10.37
C GLN A 378 29.98 6.74 10.28
N GLU A 379 29.35 6.20 9.24
CA GLU A 379 27.88 6.17 9.15
C GLU A 379 27.27 5.43 10.34
N VAL A 380 27.86 4.32 10.80
CA VAL A 380 27.41 3.63 12.03
C VAL A 380 27.50 4.56 13.24
N THR A 381 28.63 5.26 13.41
CA THR A 381 28.82 6.20 14.52
C THR A 381 27.79 7.33 14.49
N ASP A 382 27.50 7.88 13.31
CA ASP A 382 26.56 8.98 13.12
C ASP A 382 25.12 8.55 13.46
N VAL A 383 24.69 7.39 12.98
CA VAL A 383 23.34 6.86 13.27
C VAL A 383 23.22 6.42 14.74
N VAL A 384 24.25 5.82 15.33
CA VAL A 384 24.27 5.48 16.77
C VAL A 384 24.11 6.73 17.62
N ASN A 385 24.84 7.80 17.32
CA ASN A 385 24.70 9.07 18.03
C ASN A 385 23.28 9.64 17.88
N LYS A 386 22.70 9.57 16.67
CA LYS A 386 21.33 9.99 16.42
C LYS A 386 20.32 9.22 17.28
N ILE A 387 20.42 7.88 17.34
CA ILE A 387 19.55 7.03 18.15
C ILE A 387 19.65 7.43 19.63
N ILE A 388 20.87 7.54 20.15
CA ILE A 388 21.10 7.94 21.54
C ILE A 388 20.51 9.34 21.82
N THR A 389 20.70 10.30 20.91
CA THR A 389 20.09 11.63 21.05
C THR A 389 18.58 11.52 21.11
N TYR A 390 17.95 10.86 20.13
CA TYR A 390 16.50 10.68 20.10
C TYR A 390 15.97 10.06 21.39
N GLU A 391 16.54 8.93 21.82
CA GLU A 391 16.07 8.19 22.98
C GLU A 391 16.31 8.93 24.31
N THR A 392 17.25 9.87 24.36
CA THR A 392 17.54 10.67 25.58
C THR A 392 16.89 12.04 25.63
N THR A 393 16.48 12.62 24.50
CA THR A 393 16.01 14.01 24.44
C THR A 393 14.60 14.20 23.94
N THR A 394 13.96 13.17 23.37
CA THR A 394 12.62 13.29 22.77
C THR A 394 11.50 13.30 23.82
N TYR A 395 11.69 12.62 24.95
CA TYR A 395 10.63 12.48 25.95
C TYR A 395 10.16 13.84 26.46
N GLY A 396 8.85 14.09 26.31
CA GLY A 396 8.21 15.34 26.73
C GLY A 396 8.58 16.56 25.87
N SER A 397 9.13 16.35 24.67
CA SER A 397 9.43 17.43 23.74
C SER A 397 8.21 17.83 22.91
N ASP A 398 7.99 19.14 22.76
CA ASP A 398 6.80 19.68 22.05
C ASP A 398 6.73 19.28 20.56
N TRP A 399 7.87 18.89 19.94
CA TRP A 399 7.88 18.52 18.52
C TRP A 399 7.42 17.08 18.27
N PHE A 400 7.46 16.22 19.30
CA PHE A 400 7.11 14.81 19.13
C PHE A 400 5.59 14.60 18.94
N GLU A 401 4.76 15.34 19.68
CA GLU A 401 3.30 15.31 19.58
C GLU A 401 2.79 16.06 18.32
N LYS A 402 3.47 15.89 17.19
CA LYS A 402 3.12 16.44 15.88
C LYS A 402 3.28 15.36 14.82
N MET A 403 2.30 15.22 13.94
CA MET A 403 2.37 14.41 12.73
C MET A 403 2.19 15.30 11.50
N VAL A 404 3.10 15.15 10.53
CA VAL A 404 2.99 15.83 9.22
C VAL A 404 2.66 14.81 8.15
N VAL A 405 1.67 15.11 7.31
CA VAL A 405 1.32 14.27 6.16
C VAL A 405 1.51 15.02 4.84
N TYR A 406 2.01 14.30 3.83
CA TYR A 406 2.32 14.82 2.51
C TYR A 406 1.65 13.96 1.45
N SER A 407 0.84 14.58 0.57
CA SER A 407 0.11 13.84 -0.47
C SER A 407 -0.55 14.70 -1.55
N GLY A 408 -1.20 14.04 -2.50
CA GLY A 408 -1.99 14.63 -3.58
C GLY A 408 -2.86 13.58 -4.29
N ASP A 409 -3.06 13.79 -5.59
CA ASP A 409 -3.95 13.01 -6.44
C ASP A 409 -3.17 11.89 -7.16
N GLY A 410 -3.12 10.70 -6.57
CA GLY A 410 -2.25 9.61 -7.04
C GLY A 410 -2.71 8.90 -8.31
N PHE A 411 -4.01 8.90 -8.60
CA PHE A 411 -4.59 8.25 -9.78
C PHE A 411 -5.65 9.12 -10.46
N LEU A 412 -5.86 8.93 -11.78
CA LEU A 412 -6.90 9.65 -12.49
C LEU A 412 -8.17 8.78 -12.62
N ASP A 413 -9.10 8.95 -11.71
CA ASP A 413 -10.32 8.15 -11.51
C ASP A 413 -11.58 8.74 -12.20
N GLN A 414 -11.45 9.10 -13.49
CA GLN A 414 -12.51 9.80 -14.23
C GLN A 414 -13.57 8.86 -14.82
N PHE A 415 -14.85 9.19 -14.66
CA PHE A 415 -15.95 8.42 -15.25
C PHE A 415 -16.15 8.65 -16.76
N ASP A 416 -16.52 7.60 -17.50
CA ASP A 416 -16.96 7.78 -18.90
C ASP A 416 -18.30 8.52 -18.95
N LEU A 417 -18.27 9.81 -19.30
CA LEU A 417 -19.47 10.63 -19.48
C LEU A 417 -20.42 10.04 -20.55
N ASN A 418 -19.86 9.45 -21.62
CA ASN A 418 -20.58 8.82 -22.73
C ASN A 418 -21.80 9.62 -23.21
N ILE A 419 -21.65 10.93 -23.42
CA ILE A 419 -22.75 11.80 -23.86
C ILE A 419 -22.85 11.70 -25.38
N GLN A 420 -23.99 11.23 -25.90
CA GLN A 420 -24.18 10.99 -27.33
C GLN A 420 -24.96 12.15 -27.98
N TRP A 421 -24.30 12.86 -28.89
CA TRP A 421 -24.91 13.91 -29.69
C TRP A 421 -25.06 13.44 -31.15
N ASP A 422 -26.30 13.16 -31.55
CA ASP A 422 -26.67 12.78 -32.92
C ASP A 422 -26.64 14.01 -33.83
N THR A 423 -25.74 13.98 -34.82
CA THR A 423 -25.55 15.09 -35.76
C THR A 423 -26.16 14.83 -37.14
N SER A 424 -26.90 13.75 -37.33
CA SER A 424 -27.44 13.35 -38.65
C SER A 424 -28.43 14.37 -39.23
N GLU A 425 -29.22 15.02 -38.38
CA GLU A 425 -30.19 16.06 -38.76
C GLU A 425 -29.68 17.49 -38.49
N ILE A 426 -28.41 17.64 -38.08
CA ILE A 426 -27.79 18.93 -37.76
C ILE A 426 -27.30 19.60 -39.04
N VAL A 427 -27.58 20.90 -39.19
CA VAL A 427 -27.21 21.65 -40.40
C VAL A 427 -25.72 21.95 -40.43
N ASN A 428 -25.12 21.98 -41.62
CA ASN A 428 -23.71 22.36 -41.75
C ASN A 428 -23.50 23.79 -41.23
N GLY A 429 -22.48 23.98 -40.38
CA GLY A 429 -22.21 25.25 -39.71
C GLY A 429 -21.16 25.15 -38.62
N GLU A 430 -20.93 26.27 -37.95
CA GLU A 430 -20.07 26.35 -36.77
C GLU A 430 -20.91 26.12 -35.52
N TYR A 431 -20.36 25.37 -34.56
CA TYR A 431 -20.97 25.05 -33.29
C TYR A 431 -19.94 25.18 -32.17
N GLU A 432 -20.40 25.37 -30.94
CA GLU A 432 -19.57 25.38 -29.75
C GLU A 432 -20.08 24.34 -28.75
N ILE A 433 -19.24 23.35 -28.43
CA ILE A 433 -19.51 22.39 -27.37
C ILE A 433 -19.01 23.00 -26.06
N CYS A 434 -19.87 23.07 -25.07
CA CYS A 434 -19.60 23.69 -23.78
C CYS A 434 -19.76 22.67 -22.65
N ALA A 435 -18.92 22.78 -21.62
CA ALA A 435 -19.06 22.00 -20.40
C ALA A 435 -18.85 22.86 -19.14
N GLN A 436 -19.57 22.57 -18.07
CA GLN A 436 -19.41 23.24 -16.78
C GLN A 436 -19.64 22.26 -15.64
N SER A 437 -18.71 22.25 -14.67
CA SER A 437 -18.78 21.43 -13.47
C SER A 437 -19.36 22.19 -12.28
N PHE A 438 -19.96 21.46 -11.36
CA PHE A 438 -20.54 21.96 -10.12
C PHE A 438 -20.19 21.00 -8.99
N ASN A 439 -19.87 21.49 -7.80
CA ASN A 439 -19.68 20.64 -6.62
C ASN A 439 -20.97 20.48 -5.80
N ASP A 440 -20.91 19.60 -4.81
CA ASP A 440 -21.98 19.30 -3.86
C ASP A 440 -22.42 20.49 -2.98
N GLU A 441 -21.58 21.51 -2.87
CA GLU A 441 -21.87 22.80 -2.21
C GLU A 441 -22.62 23.79 -3.14
N GLY A 442 -22.75 23.46 -4.43
CA GLY A 442 -23.40 24.28 -5.44
C GLY A 442 -22.51 25.39 -6.02
N GLU A 443 -21.19 25.34 -5.80
CA GLU A 443 -20.22 26.16 -6.51
C GLU A 443 -20.10 25.70 -7.96
N SER A 444 -19.95 26.64 -8.89
CA SER A 444 -19.82 26.36 -10.31
C SER A 444 -18.43 26.74 -10.83
N GLY A 445 -17.86 25.86 -11.64
CA GLY A 445 -16.61 26.06 -12.35
C GLY A 445 -16.64 27.05 -13.50
N PRO A 446 -15.47 27.35 -14.11
CA PRO A 446 -15.41 27.96 -15.44
C PRO A 446 -16.08 27.06 -16.48
N VAL A 447 -16.57 27.68 -17.56
CA VAL A 447 -17.11 26.96 -18.72
C VAL A 447 -15.97 26.62 -19.66
N ASP A 448 -15.75 25.35 -19.93
CA ASP A 448 -14.91 24.88 -21.04
C ASP A 448 -15.67 25.00 -22.36
N ARG A 449 -15.00 25.46 -23.42
CA ARG A 449 -15.61 25.84 -24.71
C ARG A 449 -14.76 25.40 -25.89
N ILE A 450 -15.32 24.51 -26.70
CA ILE A 450 -14.66 23.96 -27.89
C ILE A 450 -15.46 24.30 -29.15
N ASN A 451 -14.90 25.17 -29.99
CA ASN A 451 -15.48 25.49 -31.30
C ASN A 451 -15.18 24.38 -32.32
N ILE A 452 -16.20 23.90 -33.03
CA ILE A 452 -16.11 22.89 -34.09
C ILE A 452 -16.98 23.23 -35.30
N THR A 453 -16.72 22.57 -36.42
CA THR A 453 -17.54 22.67 -37.63
C THR A 453 -18.28 21.36 -37.88
N VAL A 454 -19.59 21.41 -38.11
CA VAL A 454 -20.32 20.29 -38.72
C VAL A 454 -20.34 20.54 -40.23
N ASP A 455 -19.74 19.66 -41.02
CA ASP A 455 -19.79 19.73 -42.49
C ASP A 455 -19.85 18.33 -43.12
N LYS A 456 -21.07 17.88 -43.41
CA LYS A 456 -21.34 16.56 -44.02
C LYS A 456 -20.81 16.41 -45.46
N THR A 457 -20.25 17.48 -46.05
CA THR A 457 -19.59 17.42 -47.36
C THR A 457 -18.11 17.06 -47.29
N MET A 458 -17.52 17.14 -46.09
CA MET A 458 -16.12 16.83 -45.82
C MET A 458 -15.97 15.52 -45.03
N GLY A 459 -14.76 14.94 -45.08
CA GLY A 459 -14.40 13.85 -44.17
C GLY A 459 -14.21 14.40 -42.76
N SER A 460 -14.54 13.59 -41.76
CA SER A 460 -14.45 13.98 -40.36
C SER A 460 -13.00 14.06 -39.89
N VAL A 461 -12.72 15.01 -39.01
CA VAL A 461 -11.47 15.15 -38.26
C VAL A 461 -11.88 15.37 -36.82
N VAL A 462 -11.65 14.36 -35.99
CA VAL A 462 -11.97 14.40 -34.56
C VAL A 462 -10.73 13.97 -33.79
N THR A 463 -10.26 14.83 -32.90
CA THR A 463 -8.97 14.68 -32.22
C THR A 463 -9.11 14.89 -30.71
N PHE A 464 -8.24 14.21 -29.96
CA PHE A 464 -8.19 14.26 -28.50
C PHE A 464 -7.59 15.58 -28.02
N ASN A 465 -8.24 16.21 -27.05
CA ASN A 465 -7.79 17.43 -26.35
C ASN A 465 -7.60 17.12 -24.85
N HIS A 466 -6.56 17.66 -24.22
CA HIS A 466 -6.41 17.57 -22.77
C HIS A 466 -5.60 18.77 -22.28
N ASP A 467 -6.24 19.92 -22.24
CA ASP A 467 -5.60 21.22 -22.02
C ASP A 467 -6.13 21.98 -20.80
N ASP A 468 -6.86 21.31 -19.92
CA ASP A 468 -7.32 21.86 -18.64
C ASP A 468 -6.19 22.42 -17.75
N HIS A 469 -4.96 21.92 -17.87
CA HIS A 469 -3.76 22.52 -17.25
C HIS A 469 -3.44 23.94 -17.74
N LEU A 470 -4.12 24.45 -18.77
CA LEU A 470 -4.04 25.83 -19.25
C LEU A 470 -5.20 26.70 -18.73
N ASN A 471 -6.15 26.11 -18.00
CA ASN A 471 -7.28 26.84 -17.44
C ASN A 471 -6.79 27.97 -16.54
N PRO A 472 -7.21 29.24 -16.76
CA PRO A 472 -6.73 30.38 -15.98
C PRO A 472 -6.93 30.26 -14.46
N VAL A 473 -7.93 29.52 -14.00
CA VAL A 473 -8.14 29.31 -12.57
C VAL A 473 -7.11 28.36 -11.95
N LEU A 474 -6.44 27.55 -12.79
CA LEU A 474 -5.35 26.66 -12.41
C LEU A 474 -3.96 27.28 -12.61
N GLN A 475 -3.86 28.55 -13.00
CA GLN A 475 -2.59 29.24 -13.26
C GLN A 475 -2.22 30.21 -12.13
N GLY A 476 -0.97 30.16 -11.68
CA GLY A 476 -0.37 31.15 -10.79
C GLY A 476 0.14 30.58 -9.47
N GLU A 477 0.35 31.45 -8.49
CA GLU A 477 0.71 31.08 -7.11
C GLU A 477 -0.58 30.93 -6.28
N ASN A 478 -0.63 29.93 -5.38
CA ASN A 478 -1.78 29.63 -4.52
C ASN A 478 -3.07 29.33 -5.29
N VAL A 479 -2.96 28.42 -6.25
CA VAL A 479 -4.07 27.98 -7.11
C VAL A 479 -5.11 27.16 -6.36
N TYR A 480 -4.67 26.27 -5.47
CA TYR A 480 -5.52 25.35 -4.76
C TYR A 480 -5.87 25.86 -3.34
N PRO A 481 -7.08 25.62 -2.82
CA PRO A 481 -8.22 25.01 -3.52
C PRO A 481 -8.75 25.86 -4.68
N ALA A 482 -9.18 25.23 -5.77
CA ALA A 482 -9.75 25.90 -6.94
C ALA A 482 -11.23 25.52 -7.13
N PRO A 483 -12.03 26.31 -7.88
CA PRO A 483 -13.41 25.93 -8.21
C PRO A 483 -13.45 24.63 -9.04
N PRO A 484 -14.60 23.93 -9.07
CA PRO A 484 -14.77 22.72 -9.88
C PRO A 484 -14.37 22.93 -11.34
N ILE A 485 -13.76 21.93 -11.96
CA ILE A 485 -13.28 22.03 -13.35
C ILE A 485 -14.05 21.07 -14.24
N ALA A 486 -14.42 21.53 -15.44
CA ALA A 486 -14.87 20.70 -16.54
C ALA A 486 -13.82 20.76 -17.65
N GLU A 487 -13.63 19.66 -18.36
CA GLU A 487 -12.78 19.57 -19.55
C GLU A 487 -13.45 18.67 -20.58
N ILE A 488 -13.61 19.12 -21.81
CA ILE A 488 -14.03 18.28 -22.95
C ILE A 488 -12.77 17.76 -23.64
N VAL A 489 -12.64 16.43 -23.73
CA VAL A 489 -11.46 15.80 -24.34
C VAL A 489 -11.73 15.15 -25.69
N SER A 490 -12.99 14.86 -25.99
CA SER A 490 -13.46 14.47 -27.32
C SER A 490 -14.53 15.48 -27.74
N VAL A 491 -14.10 16.68 -28.11
CA VAL A 491 -13.22 16.94 -29.28
C VAL A 491 -12.24 18.11 -29.09
N SER A 492 -11.40 18.39 -30.10
CA SER A 492 -10.50 19.55 -30.10
C SER A 492 -11.04 20.74 -30.90
N LYS A 493 -10.52 21.94 -30.59
CA LYS A 493 -10.87 23.16 -31.30
C LYS A 493 -10.53 23.08 -32.80
N GLY A 494 -11.52 23.37 -33.64
CA GLY A 494 -11.39 23.38 -35.11
C GLY A 494 -11.61 22.01 -35.76
N ASP A 495 -11.98 21.00 -34.98
CA ASP A 495 -12.39 19.70 -35.50
C ASP A 495 -13.63 19.79 -36.40
N ILE A 496 -13.75 18.81 -37.31
CA ILE A 496 -14.82 18.74 -38.31
C ILE A 496 -15.61 17.45 -38.09
N LEU A 497 -16.90 17.58 -37.78
CA LEU A 497 -17.85 16.46 -37.78
C LEU A 497 -18.42 16.30 -39.20
N GLY A 498 -17.85 15.37 -39.95
CA GLY A 498 -18.10 15.17 -41.38
C GLY A 498 -18.89 13.91 -41.68
N ASN A 499 -18.59 13.28 -42.83
CA ASN A 499 -19.30 12.10 -43.36
C ASN A 499 -18.53 10.77 -43.24
N THR A 500 -17.45 10.73 -42.46
CA THR A 500 -16.68 9.50 -42.22
C THR A 500 -16.59 9.20 -40.73
N ASP A 501 -16.57 7.92 -40.37
CA ASP A 501 -16.37 7.51 -38.98
C ASP A 501 -14.93 7.80 -38.53
N VAL A 502 -14.78 8.18 -37.26
CA VAL A 502 -13.50 8.39 -36.59
C VAL A 502 -13.54 7.74 -35.21
N THR A 503 -12.53 6.93 -34.92
CA THR A 503 -12.30 6.35 -33.60
C THR A 503 -10.84 6.47 -33.25
N TYR A 504 -10.53 6.85 -32.02
CA TYR A 504 -9.16 6.89 -31.51
C TYR A 504 -9.16 6.65 -30.00
N THR A 505 -8.24 5.80 -29.55
CA THR A 505 -8.03 5.49 -28.14
C THR A 505 -6.66 6.06 -27.76
N PRO A 506 -6.61 7.13 -26.94
CA PRO A 506 -5.36 7.66 -26.43
C PRO A 506 -4.59 6.59 -25.66
N SER A 507 -3.27 6.60 -25.80
CA SER A 507 -2.40 5.79 -24.94
C SER A 507 -2.35 6.36 -23.53
N GLU A 508 -1.86 5.59 -22.57
CA GLU A 508 -1.67 6.02 -21.17
C GLU A 508 -0.70 7.20 -21.02
N ARG A 509 0.18 7.39 -22.01
CA ARG A 509 1.04 8.57 -22.09
C ARG A 509 0.31 9.84 -22.51
N GLU A 510 -0.85 9.69 -23.16
CA GLU A 510 -1.70 10.78 -23.65
C GLU A 510 -2.86 11.04 -22.67
N ALA A 511 -3.52 9.98 -22.18
CA ALA A 511 -4.57 10.05 -21.18
C ALA A 511 -4.35 8.95 -20.12
N TYR A 512 -3.84 9.34 -18.95
CA TYR A 512 -3.58 8.41 -17.85
C TYR A 512 -4.89 7.76 -17.33
N CYS A 513 -4.80 6.48 -17.00
CA CYS A 513 -5.90 5.59 -16.59
C CYS A 513 -7.04 5.46 -17.62
N ASN A 514 -6.85 5.88 -18.88
CA ASN A 514 -7.88 5.75 -19.91
C ASN A 514 -8.18 4.30 -20.29
N THR A 515 -7.22 3.39 -20.16
CA THR A 515 -7.45 1.95 -20.35
C THR A 515 -8.44 1.37 -19.35
N LEU A 516 -8.54 1.99 -18.16
CA LEU A 516 -9.37 1.53 -17.05
C LEU A 516 -10.77 2.15 -17.08
N PHE A 517 -10.87 3.43 -17.44
CA PHE A 517 -12.13 4.17 -17.37
C PHE A 517 -12.69 4.66 -18.72
N TRP A 518 -11.91 4.56 -19.81
CA TRP A 518 -12.31 4.97 -21.16
C TRP A 518 -12.77 6.43 -21.30
N TRP A 519 -12.47 7.26 -20.31
CA TRP A 519 -12.90 8.66 -20.19
C TRP A 519 -12.40 9.57 -21.32
N ALA A 520 -11.37 9.16 -22.06
CA ALA A 520 -10.72 9.96 -23.10
C ALA A 520 -10.90 9.43 -24.53
N ASN A 521 -11.65 8.34 -24.73
CA ASN A 521 -11.82 7.74 -26.05
C ASN A 521 -12.57 8.67 -27.03
N VAL A 522 -11.99 8.89 -28.21
CA VAL A 522 -12.60 9.68 -29.29
C VAL A 522 -13.45 8.76 -30.16
N SER A 523 -14.73 9.11 -30.35
CA SER A 523 -15.65 8.37 -31.21
C SER A 523 -16.67 9.29 -31.88
N TYR A 524 -16.68 9.28 -33.21
CA TYR A 524 -17.72 9.83 -34.07
C TYR A 524 -18.08 8.76 -35.09
N VAL A 525 -19.18 8.05 -34.88
CA VAL A 525 -19.58 6.87 -35.67
C VAL A 525 -21.04 7.01 -36.03
N ASP A 526 -21.40 6.70 -37.28
CA ASP A 526 -22.78 6.82 -37.78
C ASP A 526 -23.37 8.22 -37.51
N GLU A 527 -22.55 9.26 -37.66
CA GLU A 527 -22.90 10.67 -37.40
C GLU A 527 -23.25 11.01 -35.95
N VAL A 528 -22.91 10.15 -34.99
CA VAL A 528 -23.07 10.39 -33.56
C VAL A 528 -21.73 10.70 -32.93
N LEU A 529 -21.56 11.91 -32.37
CA LEU A 529 -20.40 12.26 -31.55
C LEU A 529 -20.62 11.74 -30.14
N THR A 530 -19.66 10.98 -29.62
CA THR A 530 -19.58 10.68 -28.18
C THR A 530 -18.69 11.72 -27.50
N ILE A 531 -19.32 12.64 -26.78
CA ILE A 531 -18.65 13.66 -25.99
C ILE A 531 -18.22 13.05 -24.66
N ARG A 532 -16.92 13.13 -24.40
CA ARG A 532 -16.27 12.71 -23.16
C ARG A 532 -15.38 13.82 -22.63
N GLY A 533 -14.99 13.69 -21.37
CA GLY A 533 -14.38 14.77 -20.62
C GLY A 533 -14.04 14.39 -19.20
N LYS A 534 -13.53 15.38 -18.46
CA LYS A 534 -13.29 15.29 -17.02
C LYS A 534 -14.19 16.22 -16.24
N THR A 535 -14.46 15.84 -15.01
CA THR A 535 -15.01 16.71 -13.99
C THR A 535 -14.35 16.41 -12.65
N TYR A 536 -14.01 17.46 -11.90
CA TYR A 536 -13.32 17.33 -10.62
C TYR A 536 -13.49 18.58 -9.76
N ASP A 537 -13.43 18.44 -8.42
CA ASP A 537 -13.48 19.54 -7.46
C ASP A 537 -12.13 19.70 -6.76
N PRO A 538 -11.27 20.64 -7.18
CA PRO A 538 -9.91 20.81 -6.67
C PRO A 538 -9.79 21.34 -5.22
N LYS A 539 -10.50 20.72 -4.27
CA LYS A 539 -10.47 20.99 -2.84
C LYS A 539 -10.12 19.72 -2.06
N PRO A 540 -9.63 19.83 -0.81
CA PRO A 540 -9.43 18.67 0.05
C PRO A 540 -10.72 17.87 0.18
N TYR A 541 -10.64 16.56 -0.07
CA TYR A 541 -11.81 15.68 -0.12
C TYR A 541 -12.91 16.12 -1.09
N GLY A 542 -12.54 16.88 -2.12
CA GLY A 542 -13.42 17.21 -3.24
C GLY A 542 -13.82 15.94 -3.96
N ASN A 543 -14.94 15.36 -3.55
CA ASN A 543 -15.27 13.99 -3.89
C ASN A 543 -16.45 13.81 -4.83
N LEU A 544 -17.18 14.88 -5.14
CA LEU A 544 -18.42 14.77 -5.90
C LEU A 544 -18.62 15.97 -6.79
N THR A 545 -18.85 15.69 -8.06
CA THR A 545 -19.18 16.73 -9.04
C THR A 545 -20.36 16.34 -9.92
N ASP A 546 -21.12 17.36 -10.32
CA ASP A 546 -22.05 17.30 -11.43
C ASP A 546 -21.41 17.99 -12.64
N ILE A 547 -21.71 17.53 -13.84
CA ILE A 547 -21.28 18.17 -15.08
C ILE A 547 -22.45 18.34 -16.04
N ARG A 548 -22.58 19.57 -16.54
CA ARG A 548 -23.47 19.90 -17.66
C ARG A 548 -22.67 20.01 -18.93
N VAL A 549 -23.13 19.34 -19.99
CA VAL A 549 -22.62 19.52 -21.35
C VAL A 549 -23.76 20.06 -22.23
N TRP A 550 -23.46 21.03 -23.07
CA TRP A 550 -24.41 21.57 -24.04
C TRP A 550 -23.73 22.01 -25.33
N VAL A 551 -24.51 22.16 -26.40
CA VAL A 551 -24.02 22.64 -27.69
C VAL A 551 -24.79 23.87 -28.13
N GLU A 552 -24.06 24.92 -28.49
CA GLU A 552 -24.58 26.17 -29.03
C GLU A 552 -24.33 26.25 -30.54
N ASP A 553 -25.28 26.80 -31.29
CA ASP A 553 -25.11 27.13 -32.72
C ASP A 553 -24.39 28.48 -32.94
N ASP A 554 -24.28 28.91 -34.20
CA ASP A 554 -23.64 30.17 -34.58
C ASP A 554 -24.34 31.45 -34.05
N GLN A 555 -25.54 31.31 -33.51
CA GLN A 555 -26.34 32.36 -32.88
C GLN A 555 -26.31 32.29 -31.35
N GLY A 556 -25.68 31.28 -30.77
CA GLY A 556 -25.66 31.01 -29.33
C GLY A 556 -26.95 30.35 -28.82
N GLU A 557 -27.75 29.74 -29.71
CA GLU A 557 -28.93 28.95 -29.30
C GLU A 557 -28.50 27.54 -28.90
N GLU A 558 -28.93 27.10 -27.72
CA GLU A 558 -28.70 25.74 -27.22
C GLU A 558 -29.54 24.73 -28.02
N ILE A 559 -28.87 23.83 -28.74
CA ILE A 559 -29.51 22.81 -29.58
C ILE A 559 -29.44 21.40 -28.98
N PHE A 560 -28.60 21.21 -27.96
CA PHE A 560 -28.40 19.96 -27.24
C PHE A 560 -27.93 20.26 -25.81
N SER A 561 -28.42 19.51 -24.82
CA SER A 561 -27.86 19.55 -23.47
C SER A 561 -28.14 18.25 -22.73
N GLU A 562 -27.15 17.79 -21.98
CA GLU A 562 -27.19 16.62 -21.13
C GLU A 562 -26.49 16.91 -19.81
N TRP A 563 -26.82 16.13 -18.78
CA TRP A 563 -26.21 16.21 -17.45
C TRP A 563 -25.69 14.85 -17.01
N ARG A 564 -24.62 14.87 -16.22
CA ARG A 564 -24.23 13.77 -15.33
C ARG A 564 -24.18 14.32 -13.92
N TYR A 565 -24.61 13.50 -12.97
CA TYR A 565 -24.77 13.90 -11.58
C TYR A 565 -24.03 12.94 -10.66
N ASN A 566 -23.57 13.45 -9.52
CA ASN A 566 -22.95 12.69 -8.45
C ASN A 566 -21.79 11.81 -8.97
N LEU A 567 -20.88 12.39 -9.76
CA LEU A 567 -19.69 11.71 -10.25
C LEU A 567 -18.61 11.78 -9.16
N PRO A 568 -18.29 10.66 -8.51
CA PRO A 568 -17.34 10.69 -7.42
C PRO A 568 -15.91 10.85 -7.92
N GLN A 569 -15.03 11.38 -7.07
CA GLN A 569 -13.60 11.45 -7.31
C GLN A 569 -12.82 11.33 -5.99
N TYR A 570 -11.64 10.74 -6.02
CA TYR A 570 -10.80 10.54 -4.86
C TYR A 570 -9.37 10.97 -5.16
N TYR A 571 -8.82 11.82 -4.31
CA TYR A 571 -7.37 12.07 -4.29
C TYR A 571 -6.77 11.06 -3.33
N GLU A 572 -6.46 9.86 -3.82
CA GLU A 572 -6.31 8.66 -2.98
C GLU A 572 -5.29 8.82 -1.87
N GLY A 573 -4.19 9.53 -2.14
CA GLY A 573 -3.17 9.81 -1.14
C GLY A 573 -3.68 10.69 0.01
N GLU A 574 -4.59 11.64 -0.26
CA GLU A 574 -5.24 12.47 0.76
C GLU A 574 -6.21 11.65 1.63
N TRP A 575 -6.88 10.65 1.05
CA TRP A 575 -7.72 9.71 1.80
C TRP A 575 -6.89 8.76 2.65
N VAL A 576 -5.79 8.22 2.11
CA VAL A 576 -4.87 7.33 2.83
C VAL A 576 -4.17 8.05 3.97
N THR A 577 -3.80 9.32 3.79
CA THR A 577 -3.11 10.09 4.83
C THR A 577 -4.06 10.75 5.82
N GLY A 578 -5.28 11.09 5.42
CA GLY A 578 -6.14 11.99 6.17
C GLY A 578 -7.06 11.34 7.22
N GLU A 579 -8.11 12.07 7.61
CA GLU A 579 -9.00 11.76 8.76
C GLU A 579 -10.31 11.08 8.38
N GLU A 580 -10.72 11.20 7.12
CA GLU A 580 -12.01 10.70 6.64
C GLU A 580 -12.04 9.16 6.55
N VAL A 581 -13.25 8.61 6.70
CA VAL A 581 -13.51 7.17 6.70
C VAL A 581 -14.32 6.81 5.47
N GLU A 582 -13.79 5.87 4.68
CA GLU A 582 -14.50 5.26 3.56
C GLU A 582 -14.58 3.75 3.77
N HIS A 583 -15.74 3.15 3.47
CA HIS A 583 -16.01 1.73 3.68
C HIS A 583 -15.69 1.19 5.10
N GLY A 584 -15.72 2.05 6.12
CA GLY A 584 -15.47 1.69 7.52
C GLY A 584 -14.00 1.70 7.94
N ARG A 585 -13.08 2.16 7.08
CA ARG A 585 -11.67 2.34 7.40
C ARG A 585 -11.20 3.76 7.09
N GLY A 586 -10.58 4.41 8.07
CA GLY A 586 -10.00 5.75 7.92
C GLY A 586 -8.58 5.74 7.39
N GLY A 587 -8.09 6.92 6.99
CA GLY A 587 -6.68 7.18 6.71
C GLY A 587 -5.81 7.25 7.97
N ALA A 588 -4.52 7.56 7.82
CA ALA A 588 -3.57 7.58 8.92
C ALA A 588 -3.95 8.56 10.05
N LEU A 589 -4.33 9.80 9.70
CA LEU A 589 -4.70 10.81 10.70
C LEU A 589 -5.99 10.48 11.46
N HIS A 590 -6.83 9.57 10.95
CA HIS A 590 -8.01 9.08 11.66
C HIS A 590 -7.65 8.38 12.97
N TYR A 591 -6.58 7.59 12.97
CA TYR A 591 -6.19 6.76 14.11
C TYR A 591 -5.25 7.46 15.08
N MET A 592 -4.58 8.53 14.63
CA MET A 592 -3.64 9.24 15.49
C MET A 592 -4.33 9.88 16.70
N PRO A 593 -3.69 9.88 17.88
CA PRO A 593 -4.29 10.43 19.10
C PRO A 593 -4.72 11.89 18.93
N GLU A 594 -5.81 12.27 19.59
CA GLU A 594 -6.34 13.65 19.52
C GLU A 594 -5.34 14.72 20.01
N ASP A 595 -4.40 14.33 20.89
CA ASP A 595 -3.39 15.23 21.46
C ASP A 595 -2.25 15.56 20.46
N PHE A 596 -2.12 14.82 19.35
CA PHE A 596 -1.14 15.14 18.31
C PHE A 596 -1.61 16.32 17.46
N GLU A 597 -0.72 17.29 17.26
CA GLU A 597 -0.88 18.29 16.20
C GLU A 597 -0.84 17.61 14.84
N LYS A 598 -1.86 17.86 14.01
CA LYS A 598 -1.98 17.30 12.66
C LYS A 598 -1.68 18.40 11.63
N GLU A 599 -0.53 18.31 10.98
CA GLU A 599 -0.17 19.19 9.89
C GLU A 599 -0.35 18.50 8.54
N ILE A 600 -1.18 19.09 7.68
CA ILE A 600 -1.57 18.52 6.39
C ILE A 600 -0.95 19.34 5.26
N ILE A 601 -0.07 18.72 4.47
CA ILE A 601 0.64 19.32 3.34
C ILE A 601 0.18 18.61 2.05
N TRP A 602 -0.90 19.10 1.45
CA TRP A 602 -1.52 18.47 0.29
C TRP A 602 -1.50 19.35 -0.95
N THR A 603 -1.58 18.74 -2.12
CA THR A 603 -1.71 19.51 -3.37
C THR A 603 -3.07 20.20 -3.44
N SER A 604 -4.15 19.57 -2.98
CA SER A 604 -5.51 20.15 -3.00
C SER A 604 -5.75 21.31 -2.03
N ASN A 605 -4.99 21.38 -0.93
CA ASN A 605 -5.07 22.49 0.02
C ASN A 605 -4.09 23.63 -0.30
N GLY A 606 -3.32 23.50 -1.40
CA GLY A 606 -2.37 24.49 -1.87
C GLY A 606 -1.10 24.61 -1.02
N LYS A 607 -0.85 23.70 -0.08
CA LYS A 607 0.37 23.69 0.74
C LYS A 607 1.47 22.80 0.16
N PHE A 608 1.17 21.95 -0.82
CA PHE A 608 2.18 21.21 -1.57
C PHE A 608 2.24 21.69 -3.02
N THR A 609 3.16 22.63 -3.30
CA THR A 609 3.38 23.20 -4.63
C THR A 609 4.78 22.92 -5.17
N GLY A 610 5.69 22.47 -4.29
CA GLY A 610 7.01 21.99 -4.69
C GLY A 610 7.87 21.52 -3.52
N PRO A 611 9.16 21.23 -3.78
CA PRO A 611 10.06 20.63 -2.79
C PRO A 611 10.28 21.49 -1.54
N GLU A 612 10.25 22.82 -1.70
CA GLU A 612 10.49 23.74 -0.59
C GLU A 612 9.37 23.69 0.45
N ASP A 613 8.11 23.49 0.05
CA ASP A 613 6.99 23.39 1.01
C ASP A 613 7.13 22.13 1.87
N VAL A 614 7.51 21.02 1.23
CA VAL A 614 7.78 19.74 1.91
C VAL A 614 8.95 19.91 2.88
N LYS A 615 10.03 20.55 2.42
CA LYS A 615 11.21 20.84 3.21
C LYS A 615 10.90 21.73 4.41
N GLU A 616 10.16 22.82 4.23
CA GLU A 616 9.84 23.77 5.30
C GLU A 616 9.06 23.08 6.42
N ALA A 617 8.00 22.34 6.08
CA ALA A 617 7.22 21.57 7.06
C ALA A 617 8.06 20.48 7.75
N PHE A 618 8.92 19.77 6.99
CA PHE A 618 9.78 18.73 7.56
C PHE A 618 10.82 19.34 8.53
N ASP A 619 11.36 20.50 8.20
CA ASP A 619 12.39 21.22 8.98
C ASP A 619 11.88 21.74 10.32
N GLU A 620 10.57 21.96 10.48
CA GLU A 620 9.98 22.29 11.78
C GLU A 620 10.17 21.18 12.81
N GLY A 621 10.23 19.93 12.34
CA GLY A 621 10.32 18.71 13.13
C GLY A 621 8.96 18.20 13.60
N SER A 622 8.80 16.88 13.59
CA SER A 622 7.59 16.18 13.98
C SER A 622 7.94 14.80 14.56
N GLY A 623 7.07 14.21 15.38
CA GLY A 623 7.25 12.83 15.84
C GLY A 623 7.03 11.82 14.71
N PHE A 624 6.07 12.11 13.84
CA PHE A 624 5.76 11.29 12.67
C PHE A 624 5.71 12.11 11.39
N ALA A 625 6.14 11.49 10.29
CA ALA A 625 5.96 12.01 8.95
C ALA A 625 5.39 10.90 8.05
N PHE A 626 4.34 11.18 7.30
CA PHE A 626 3.78 10.23 6.34
C PHE A 626 3.71 10.83 4.94
N PHE A 627 4.40 10.19 4.02
CA PHE A 627 4.40 10.52 2.60
C PHE A 627 3.58 9.48 1.85
N SER A 628 2.48 9.85 1.19
CA SER A 628 1.72 8.94 0.31
C SER A 628 1.67 9.54 -1.09
N GLY A 629 2.21 8.82 -2.08
CA GLY A 629 2.34 9.33 -3.45
C GLY A 629 3.23 8.43 -4.32
N HIS A 630 4.01 9.04 -5.21
CA HIS A 630 4.86 8.32 -6.16
C HIS A 630 6.34 8.39 -5.81
N GLY A 631 7.04 7.30 -6.10
CA GLY A 631 8.40 7.07 -5.65
C GLY A 631 9.36 6.55 -6.71
N SER A 632 10.63 6.80 -6.45
CA SER A 632 11.76 6.03 -6.97
C SER A 632 12.88 6.05 -5.91
N PRO A 633 14.00 5.31 -6.09
CA PRO A 633 15.08 5.35 -5.12
C PRO A 633 15.65 6.75 -4.90
N GLY A 634 15.49 7.69 -5.82
CA GLY A 634 16.05 9.05 -5.69
C GLY A 634 15.04 10.17 -5.45
N TYR A 635 13.74 9.85 -5.37
CA TYR A 635 12.67 10.83 -5.57
C TYR A 635 11.39 10.42 -4.86
N TRP A 636 10.69 11.41 -4.29
CA TRP A 636 9.29 11.31 -3.92
C TRP A 636 8.52 12.55 -4.42
N GLY A 637 7.26 12.37 -4.82
CA GLY A 637 6.33 13.45 -5.17
C GLY A 637 4.97 12.93 -5.60
N ASP A 638 4.08 13.83 -6.01
CA ASP A 638 2.68 13.49 -6.27
C ASP A 638 2.09 14.29 -7.46
N GLN A 639 0.77 14.25 -7.68
CA GLN A 639 0.09 15.12 -8.64
C GLN A 639 -0.94 16.07 -8.01
N THR A 640 -1.25 17.14 -8.74
CA THR A 640 -2.31 18.08 -8.39
C THR A 640 -3.70 17.52 -8.74
N PRO A 641 -4.77 17.94 -8.02
CA PRO A 641 -6.14 17.49 -8.23
C PRO A 641 -6.62 17.45 -9.68
N GLY A 642 -7.20 16.31 -10.08
CA GLY A 642 -7.74 16.06 -11.42
C GLY A 642 -6.69 15.78 -12.49
N ILE A 643 -5.40 15.67 -12.11
CA ILE A 643 -4.24 15.46 -12.98
C ILE A 643 -4.34 16.26 -14.30
N PRO A 644 -4.40 17.61 -14.22
CA PRO A 644 -4.62 18.46 -15.39
C PRO A 644 -3.49 18.34 -16.40
N GLY A 645 -3.84 18.17 -17.69
CA GLY A 645 -2.89 17.99 -18.77
C GLY A 645 -2.08 16.69 -18.70
N ASN A 646 -2.54 15.70 -17.94
CA ASN A 646 -1.88 14.42 -17.68
C ASN A 646 -0.68 14.56 -16.69
N ARG A 647 0.02 13.47 -16.38
CA ARG A 647 1.02 13.40 -15.30
C ARG A 647 2.14 14.42 -15.43
N GLY A 648 2.51 14.83 -16.66
CA GLY A 648 3.60 15.77 -16.89
C GLY A 648 3.35 17.13 -16.24
N PRO A 649 2.35 17.92 -16.72
CA PRO A 649 2.01 19.22 -16.14
C PRO A 649 1.51 19.15 -14.69
N ALA A 650 0.86 18.06 -14.29
CA ALA A 650 0.29 17.91 -12.96
C ALA A 650 1.29 17.47 -11.87
N SER A 651 2.50 17.02 -12.22
CA SER A 651 3.46 16.50 -11.24
C SER A 651 3.99 17.61 -10.32
N VAL A 652 3.96 17.35 -9.01
CA VAL A 652 4.56 18.17 -7.97
C VAL A 652 5.70 17.38 -7.32
N HIS A 653 6.90 17.95 -7.34
CA HIS A 653 8.09 17.31 -6.79
C HIS A 653 8.18 17.55 -5.28
N GLY A 654 8.46 16.50 -4.50
CA GLY A 654 8.77 16.59 -3.06
C GLY A 654 10.27 16.45 -2.80
N LEU A 655 10.65 15.63 -1.82
CA LEU A 655 12.06 15.43 -1.46
C LEU A 655 12.83 14.62 -2.52
N VAL A 656 14.02 15.13 -2.89
CA VAL A 656 14.89 14.56 -3.92
C VAL A 656 16.30 14.31 -3.37
N VAL A 657 16.83 13.10 -3.58
CA VAL A 657 18.18 12.73 -3.11
C VAL A 657 19.25 13.42 -3.95
N SER A 658 19.07 13.45 -5.28
CA SER A 658 20.10 13.86 -6.23
C SER A 658 19.54 14.55 -7.47
N ASN A 659 20.09 15.72 -7.77
CA ASN A 659 19.88 16.46 -9.02
C ASN A 659 20.94 16.15 -10.10
N LEU A 660 21.78 15.15 -9.87
CA LEU A 660 22.81 14.71 -10.82
C LEU A 660 22.21 13.70 -11.82
N GLN A 661 22.37 13.97 -13.11
CA GLN A 661 21.81 13.18 -14.21
C GLN A 661 22.89 12.42 -15.01
N SER A 662 22.45 11.37 -15.70
CA SER A 662 23.30 10.53 -16.54
C SER A 662 23.65 11.15 -17.90
N PHE A 663 22.95 12.22 -18.31
CA PHE A 663 23.14 12.93 -19.58
C PHE A 663 22.95 14.45 -19.42
N PRO A 664 23.40 15.28 -20.39
CA PRO A 664 23.24 16.73 -20.33
C PRO A 664 21.76 17.20 -20.37
N PRO A 665 21.34 18.14 -19.50
CA PRO A 665 22.15 18.80 -18.48
C PRO A 665 22.45 17.85 -17.31
N PHE A 666 23.74 17.66 -17.00
CA PHE A 666 24.17 16.72 -15.95
C PHE A 666 23.74 17.14 -14.54
N ILE A 667 23.31 18.39 -14.36
CA ILE A 667 22.74 18.90 -13.12
C ILE A 667 21.43 19.58 -13.52
N THR A 668 20.31 19.07 -13.01
CA THR A 668 18.98 19.63 -13.29
C THR A 668 18.71 20.88 -12.47
N GLU A 669 19.14 20.89 -11.22
CA GLU A 669 18.89 21.96 -10.26
C GLU A 669 19.98 22.00 -9.17
N THR A 670 20.07 23.13 -8.44
CA THR A 670 20.98 23.30 -7.30
C THR A 670 20.19 23.43 -6.00
N PRO A 671 20.63 22.80 -4.90
CA PRO A 671 21.87 22.04 -4.73
C PRO A 671 21.87 20.67 -5.43
N ILE A 672 23.05 20.05 -5.58
CA ILE A 672 23.17 18.71 -6.19
C ILE A 672 22.54 17.64 -5.30
N TRP A 673 22.56 17.83 -3.98
CA TRP A 673 22.04 16.89 -2.97
C TRP A 673 20.97 17.59 -2.09
N PRO A 674 19.75 17.82 -2.57
CA PRO A 674 18.74 18.63 -1.87
C PRO A 674 18.42 18.18 -0.44
N MET A 675 18.28 16.87 -0.20
CA MET A 675 18.01 16.35 1.15
C MET A 675 19.12 16.61 2.18
N LYS A 676 20.33 16.99 1.74
CA LYS A 676 21.39 17.44 2.69
C LYS A 676 21.15 18.85 3.23
N GLU A 677 20.19 19.59 2.70
CA GLU A 677 19.80 20.93 3.17
C GLU A 677 18.67 20.89 4.21
N LEU A 678 18.16 19.70 4.56
CA LEU A 678 17.21 19.54 5.67
C LEU A 678 17.84 20.09 6.96
N SER A 679 17.00 20.69 7.81
CA SER A 679 17.42 21.45 9.00
C SER A 679 16.61 21.15 10.27
N ASN A 680 15.88 20.02 10.30
CA ASN A 680 15.19 19.47 11.48
C ASN A 680 16.17 18.91 12.53
N THR A 681 17.14 19.72 12.98
CA THR A 681 18.22 19.28 13.85
C THR A 681 17.70 18.73 15.17
N ASP A 682 18.12 17.51 15.51
CA ASP A 682 17.72 16.76 16.71
C ASP A 682 16.19 16.49 16.83
N LYS A 683 15.44 16.66 15.74
CA LYS A 683 13.98 16.41 15.67
C LYS A 683 13.68 15.39 14.60
N PHE A 684 13.93 14.13 14.91
CA PHE A 684 13.95 13.04 13.95
C PHE A 684 12.59 12.33 13.90
N PRO A 685 11.73 12.57 12.89
CA PRO A 685 10.48 11.84 12.76
C PRO A 685 10.71 10.35 12.49
N ILE A 686 9.76 9.55 12.93
CA ILE A 686 9.52 8.21 12.37
C ILE A 686 8.75 8.43 11.07
N THR A 687 9.36 8.05 9.94
CA THR A 687 8.83 8.36 8.61
C THR A 687 8.27 7.11 7.93
N VAL A 688 7.00 7.15 7.54
CA VAL A 688 6.40 6.16 6.64
C VAL A 688 6.35 6.76 5.23
N VAL A 689 6.74 5.99 4.22
CA VAL A 689 6.68 6.43 2.81
C VAL A 689 5.99 5.39 1.94
N GLY A 690 4.86 5.80 1.39
CA GLY A 690 4.17 5.16 0.30
C GLY A 690 4.70 5.64 -1.06
N GLY A 691 4.80 4.71 -1.99
CA GLY A 691 5.43 4.90 -3.30
C GLY A 691 6.41 3.79 -3.68
N CYS A 692 6.73 3.71 -4.96
CA CYS A 692 7.63 2.68 -5.51
C CYS A 692 9.10 2.92 -5.13
N HIS A 693 9.80 1.87 -4.70
CA HIS A 693 11.26 1.80 -4.57
C HIS A 693 11.93 2.86 -3.68
N ASN A 694 11.19 3.65 -2.88
CA ASN A 694 11.77 4.66 -1.99
C ASN A 694 12.78 4.04 -1.01
N SER A 695 12.54 2.79 -0.61
CA SER A 695 13.41 2.00 0.26
C SER A 695 14.28 1.00 -0.50
N GLN A 696 14.50 1.11 -1.81
CA GLN A 696 15.39 0.22 -2.57
C GLN A 696 16.88 0.44 -2.22
N PHE A 697 17.32 -0.08 -1.07
CA PHE A 697 18.65 0.19 -0.50
C PHE A 697 19.81 -0.58 -1.17
N ASN A 698 19.59 -1.11 -2.38
CA ASN A 698 20.62 -1.76 -3.21
C ASN A 698 21.12 -0.89 -4.38
N VAL A 699 20.86 0.42 -4.33
CA VAL A 699 21.36 1.39 -5.32
C VAL A 699 22.72 1.97 -4.93
N SER A 700 23.54 2.31 -5.93
CA SER A 700 24.78 3.07 -5.73
C SER A 700 25.09 3.94 -6.95
N LEU A 701 25.91 4.98 -6.74
CA LEU A 701 26.03 6.10 -7.68
C LEU A 701 26.34 5.66 -9.13
N ILE A 702 27.38 4.83 -9.30
CA ILE A 702 27.83 4.40 -10.63
C ILE A 702 26.82 3.45 -11.29
N PRO A 703 26.34 2.37 -10.64
CA PRO A 703 25.29 1.52 -11.22
C PRO A 703 24.02 2.29 -11.62
N SER A 704 23.56 3.24 -10.80
CA SER A 704 22.41 4.10 -11.12
C SER A 704 22.66 4.98 -12.35
N MET A 705 23.85 5.61 -12.45
CA MET A 705 24.23 6.37 -13.65
C MET A 705 24.35 5.49 -14.90
N MET A 706 24.88 4.28 -14.75
CA MET A 706 25.11 3.36 -15.85
C MET A 706 23.83 2.69 -16.33
N HIS A 707 22.76 2.68 -15.54
CA HIS A 707 21.49 2.05 -15.88
C HIS A 707 20.99 2.44 -17.27
N TYR A 708 20.84 3.76 -17.50
CA TYR A 708 20.41 4.28 -18.79
C TYR A 708 21.36 3.91 -19.93
N TRP A 709 22.67 4.03 -19.72
CA TRP A 709 23.68 3.72 -20.74
C TRP A 709 23.72 2.23 -21.07
N ASN A 710 23.51 1.35 -20.10
CA ASN A 710 23.44 -0.09 -20.29
C ASN A 710 22.21 -0.48 -21.12
N LEU A 711 21.06 0.15 -20.83
CA LEU A 711 19.84 -0.03 -21.60
C LEU A 711 20.05 0.46 -23.05
N LEU A 712 20.59 1.66 -23.23
CA LEU A 712 20.78 2.28 -24.54
C LEU A 712 21.82 1.57 -25.42
N LEU A 713 22.99 1.22 -24.86
CA LEU A 713 24.12 0.69 -25.63
C LEU A 713 24.07 -0.84 -25.78
N PHE A 714 23.47 -1.54 -24.82
CA PHE A 714 23.52 -3.01 -24.77
C PHE A 714 22.14 -3.67 -24.67
N GLY A 715 21.05 -2.90 -24.59
CA GLY A 715 19.70 -3.45 -24.39
C GLY A 715 19.54 -4.14 -23.04
N LYS A 716 20.40 -3.83 -22.04
CA LYS A 716 20.40 -4.49 -20.74
C LYS A 716 19.77 -3.59 -19.69
N ASN A 717 18.60 -3.98 -19.21
CA ASN A 717 17.97 -3.35 -18.06
C ASN A 717 18.63 -3.88 -16.77
N SER A 718 19.19 -2.98 -15.97
CA SER A 718 19.77 -3.32 -14.66
C SER A 718 18.81 -3.08 -13.48
N TYR A 719 17.57 -2.69 -13.78
CA TYR A 719 16.46 -2.51 -12.83
C TYR A 719 16.85 -1.72 -11.58
N MET A 720 17.56 -0.61 -11.79
CA MET A 720 17.95 0.30 -10.71
C MET A 720 16.79 1.22 -10.33
N TRP A 721 15.78 1.38 -11.20
CA TRP A 721 14.63 2.27 -11.01
C TRP A 721 14.98 3.73 -10.71
N THR A 722 16.24 4.13 -10.90
CA THR A 722 16.73 5.50 -10.73
C THR A 722 16.51 6.38 -11.94
N TYR A 723 15.86 5.85 -12.98
CA TYR A 723 15.65 6.48 -14.28
C TYR A 723 16.96 7.03 -14.85
N PHE A 724 17.12 8.35 -14.82
CA PHE A 724 18.29 9.05 -15.35
C PHE A 724 19.19 9.61 -14.24
N SER A 725 18.75 9.56 -12.98
CA SER A 725 19.41 10.17 -11.85
C SER A 725 20.52 9.30 -11.27
N ALA A 726 21.59 9.95 -10.82
CA ALA A 726 22.73 9.35 -10.15
C ALA A 726 22.46 9.28 -8.64
N ILE A 727 22.10 8.10 -8.14
CA ILE A 727 21.64 7.92 -6.77
C ILE A 727 22.69 7.13 -5.97
N PRO A 728 23.37 7.73 -4.98
CA PRO A 728 24.32 7.01 -4.15
C PRO A 728 23.64 6.07 -3.16
N GLN A 729 22.48 6.47 -2.66
CA GLN A 729 21.71 5.84 -1.57
C GLN A 729 20.23 6.13 -1.83
N CYS A 730 19.33 5.18 -1.51
CA CYS A 730 17.91 5.39 -1.75
C CYS A 730 17.32 6.47 -0.81
N TRP A 731 16.12 6.93 -1.12
CA TRP A 731 15.42 8.00 -0.41
C TRP A 731 15.30 7.73 1.09
N SER A 732 14.82 6.54 1.46
CA SER A 732 14.62 6.11 2.86
C SER A 732 15.96 6.00 3.60
N TRP A 733 16.96 5.33 3.00
CA TRP A 733 18.29 5.23 3.58
C TRP A 733 18.93 6.62 3.78
N ASN A 734 18.76 7.53 2.80
CA ASN A 734 19.33 8.87 2.88
C ASN A 734 18.80 9.66 4.07
N LEU A 735 17.52 9.56 4.42
CA LEU A 735 16.95 10.24 5.59
C LEU A 735 17.52 9.71 6.91
N VAL A 736 17.68 8.39 7.04
CA VAL A 736 18.11 7.75 8.29
C VAL A 736 19.59 8.06 8.61
N GLN A 737 20.44 8.13 7.59
CA GLN A 737 21.89 8.31 7.79
C GLN A 737 22.36 9.76 8.00
N LEU A 738 21.51 10.77 7.75
CA LEU A 738 21.91 12.18 7.91
C LEU A 738 22.29 12.42 9.39
N PRO A 739 23.52 12.81 9.75
CA PRO A 739 23.99 12.68 11.14
C PRO A 739 23.17 13.46 12.19
N GLU A 740 22.73 14.67 11.82
CA GLU A 740 22.05 15.60 12.73
C GLU A 740 20.66 15.99 12.23
N THR A 741 20.19 15.48 11.09
CA THR A 741 18.88 15.82 10.48
C THR A 741 18.23 14.57 9.86
N GLY A 742 17.12 14.73 9.12
CA GLY A 742 16.44 13.61 8.47
C GLY A 742 15.56 12.83 9.44
N SER A 743 15.47 11.52 9.32
CA SER A 743 14.56 10.68 10.12
C SER A 743 15.32 9.81 11.12
N ILE A 744 14.64 9.33 12.17
CA ILE A 744 15.20 8.32 13.08
C ILE A 744 15.04 6.92 12.50
N ALA A 745 13.93 6.71 11.79
CA ALA A 745 13.62 5.49 11.07
C ALA A 745 12.77 5.81 9.84
N THR A 746 12.83 4.93 8.84
CA THR A 746 11.97 4.99 7.65
C THR A 746 11.38 3.62 7.34
N MET A 747 10.12 3.57 6.90
CA MET A 747 9.44 2.36 6.43
C MET A 747 8.85 2.60 5.05
N GLY A 748 9.06 1.67 4.11
CA GLY A 748 8.52 1.79 2.75
C GLY A 748 9.01 0.70 1.82
N ASN A 749 8.64 0.80 0.54
CA ASN A 749 8.81 -0.29 -0.42
C ASN A 749 10.22 -0.39 -1.01
N THR A 750 10.79 -1.59 -1.03
CA THR A 750 12.02 -1.91 -1.79
C THR A 750 11.76 -2.21 -3.28
N GLY A 751 10.51 -2.53 -3.64
CA GLY A 751 10.02 -2.80 -4.99
C GLY A 751 8.86 -1.88 -5.42
N LEU A 752 7.95 -2.37 -6.25
CA LEU A 752 6.75 -1.64 -6.69
C LEU A 752 5.70 -1.51 -5.57
N GLY A 753 5.39 -0.28 -5.17
CA GLY A 753 4.24 0.04 -4.31
C GLY A 753 2.94 0.02 -5.11
N TRP A 754 1.91 -0.64 -4.59
CA TRP A 754 0.62 -0.81 -5.26
C TRP A 754 -0.48 -0.08 -4.49
N GLY A 755 -1.24 0.78 -5.17
CA GLY A 755 -2.38 1.51 -4.61
C GLY A 755 -3.70 1.11 -5.25
N TRP A 756 -4.81 1.45 -4.60
CA TRP A 756 -6.16 1.25 -5.11
C TRP A 756 -6.78 2.58 -5.48
N GLU A 757 -7.45 2.63 -6.62
CA GLU A 757 -8.15 3.83 -7.11
C GLU A 757 -9.49 4.02 -6.41
N GLY A 758 -9.93 5.28 -6.35
CA GLY A 758 -11.28 5.64 -5.95
C GLY A 758 -11.63 5.28 -4.51
N GLU A 759 -12.87 4.86 -4.29
CA GLU A 759 -13.43 4.59 -2.96
C GLU A 759 -12.71 3.47 -2.18
N PHE A 760 -11.88 2.65 -2.83
CA PHE A 760 -11.20 1.51 -2.20
C PHE A 760 -9.78 1.81 -1.72
N CYS A 761 -9.28 3.04 -1.89
CA CYS A 761 -7.90 3.43 -1.57
C CYS A 761 -7.45 3.15 -0.13
N THR A 762 -8.38 3.13 0.84
CA THR A 762 -8.07 2.86 2.26
C THR A 762 -8.27 1.40 2.67
N VAL A 763 -9.07 0.62 1.94
CA VAL A 763 -9.44 -0.77 2.29
C VAL A 763 -8.75 -1.82 1.43
N GLY A 764 -8.34 -1.48 0.22
CA GLY A 764 -7.65 -2.39 -0.69
C GLY A 764 -6.22 -2.70 -0.25
N ALA A 765 -5.79 -3.94 -0.45
CA ALA A 765 -4.45 -4.42 -0.09
C ALA A 765 -3.31 -3.62 -0.77
N GLY A 766 -2.11 -3.62 -0.19
CA GLY A 766 -0.96 -2.91 -0.72
C GLY A 766 -0.55 -1.68 0.09
N ASP A 767 0.05 -0.71 -0.60
CA ASP A 767 0.82 0.39 -0.02
C ASP A 767 -0.01 1.32 0.87
N GLY A 768 -1.21 1.71 0.41
CA GLY A 768 -2.12 2.57 1.17
C GLY A 768 -2.60 1.93 2.47
N TRP A 769 -2.93 0.63 2.42
CA TRP A 769 -3.41 -0.10 3.59
C TRP A 769 -2.28 -0.36 4.59
N ILE A 770 -1.14 -0.92 4.16
CA ILE A 770 -0.04 -1.26 5.10
C ILE A 770 0.57 -0.02 5.74
N SER A 771 0.67 1.09 4.99
CA SER A 771 1.20 2.34 5.52
C SER A 771 0.27 3.02 6.52
N SER A 772 -1.05 3.04 6.25
CA SER A 772 -2.04 3.56 7.21
C SER A 772 -2.20 2.66 8.44
N GLU A 773 -2.00 1.35 8.28
CA GLU A 773 -2.08 0.38 9.37
C GLU A 773 -1.01 0.62 10.45
N PHE A 774 0.19 1.06 10.10
CA PHE A 774 1.20 1.46 11.08
C PHE A 774 0.67 2.49 12.08
N PHE A 775 -0.02 3.52 11.58
CA PHE A 775 -0.59 4.58 12.41
C PHE A 775 -1.80 4.10 13.21
N LYS A 776 -2.54 3.11 12.68
CA LYS A 776 -3.60 2.44 13.43
C LYS A 776 -3.03 1.66 14.62
N GLN A 777 -2.02 0.82 14.38
CA GLN A 777 -1.37 0.02 15.41
C GLN A 777 -0.76 0.90 16.50
N TYR A 778 -0.15 2.02 16.15
CA TYR A 778 0.36 2.98 17.12
C TYR A 778 -0.75 3.77 17.84
N GLY A 779 -1.66 4.35 17.08
CA GLY A 779 -2.64 5.33 17.57
C GLY A 779 -3.74 4.72 18.42
N GLU A 780 -4.27 3.56 18.04
CA GLU A 780 -5.31 2.86 18.82
C GLU A 780 -4.77 2.31 20.14
N ASN A 781 -3.46 2.03 20.22
CA ASN A 781 -2.78 1.52 21.42
C ASN A 781 -1.89 2.59 22.09
N TYR A 782 -2.11 3.88 21.79
CA TYR A 782 -1.26 4.95 22.29
C TYR A 782 -1.32 5.04 23.83
N GLY A 783 -0.15 4.88 24.47
CA GLY A 783 0.00 4.87 25.91
C GLY A 783 -0.34 3.54 26.59
N GLU A 784 -0.61 2.48 25.82
CA GLU A 784 -0.73 1.12 26.33
C GLU A 784 0.64 0.46 26.50
N GLU A 785 0.80 -0.31 27.57
CA GLU A 785 2.03 -1.07 27.84
C GLU A 785 2.21 -2.14 26.76
N GLY A 786 3.35 -2.14 26.06
CA GLY A 786 3.65 -3.09 24.97
C GLY A 786 3.74 -2.46 23.58
N TYR A 787 3.09 -1.32 23.33
CA TYR A 787 3.09 -0.62 22.02
C TYR A 787 4.03 0.60 21.98
N GLU A 788 5.06 0.58 22.83
CA GLU A 788 5.98 1.71 23.01
C GLU A 788 7.23 1.63 22.11
N THR A 789 7.50 0.46 21.50
CA THR A 789 8.68 0.25 20.65
C THR A 789 8.33 0.20 19.17
N LEU A 790 9.22 0.74 18.34
CA LEU A 790 9.01 0.81 16.89
C LEU A 790 8.86 -0.57 16.24
N GLY A 791 9.68 -1.53 16.66
CA GLY A 791 9.67 -2.88 16.13
C GLY A 791 8.38 -3.63 16.43
N GLN A 792 7.74 -3.37 17.58
CA GLN A 792 6.46 -3.99 17.89
C GLN A 792 5.34 -3.48 16.99
N VAL A 793 5.22 -2.15 16.87
CA VAL A 793 4.23 -1.53 15.97
C VAL A 793 4.46 -2.01 14.52
N TYR A 794 5.72 -2.07 14.08
CA TYR A 794 6.09 -2.53 12.74
C TYR A 794 5.74 -4.01 12.50
N ALA A 795 6.11 -4.91 13.41
CA ALA A 795 5.80 -6.34 13.27
C ALA A 795 4.28 -6.58 13.29
N GLN A 796 3.55 -5.96 14.23
CA GLN A 796 2.08 -6.10 14.30
C GLN A 796 1.39 -5.54 13.04
N THR A 797 1.96 -4.51 12.41
CA THR A 797 1.47 -4.01 11.12
C THR A 797 1.57 -5.08 10.03
N GLN A 798 2.71 -5.76 9.92
CA GLN A 798 2.90 -6.84 8.94
C GLN A 798 2.00 -8.06 9.25
N ILE A 799 1.93 -8.46 10.51
CA ILE A 799 1.09 -9.58 10.96
C ILE A 799 -0.39 -9.31 10.65
N ASN A 800 -0.87 -8.10 10.96
CA ASN A 800 -2.27 -7.76 10.70
C ASN A 800 -2.57 -7.67 9.19
N TYR A 801 -1.61 -7.19 8.38
CA TYR A 801 -1.71 -7.24 6.92
C TYR A 801 -1.90 -8.67 6.41
N VAL A 802 -1.02 -9.58 6.81
CA VAL A 802 -1.07 -11.00 6.41
C VAL A 802 -2.38 -11.64 6.86
N ASN A 803 -2.77 -11.45 8.12
CA ASN A 803 -4.03 -11.97 8.64
C ASN A 803 -5.26 -11.39 7.93
N THR A 804 -5.21 -10.16 7.44
CA THR A 804 -6.35 -9.53 6.74
C THR A 804 -6.52 -10.06 5.31
N PHE A 805 -5.42 -10.25 4.59
CA PHE A 805 -5.45 -10.50 3.15
C PHE A 805 -5.12 -11.93 2.72
N LYS A 806 -4.29 -12.67 3.46
CA LYS A 806 -3.80 -13.98 3.04
C LYS A 806 -4.86 -15.09 3.15
N ASP A 807 -5.88 -15.06 2.31
CA ASP A 807 -6.98 -16.02 2.33
C ASP A 807 -6.64 -17.36 1.61
N PHE A 808 -5.49 -17.97 1.91
CA PHE A 808 -4.90 -19.20 1.35
C PHE A 808 -5.01 -19.50 -0.16
N THR A 809 -3.93 -20.08 -0.67
CA THR A 809 -3.87 -20.87 -1.91
C THR A 809 -3.59 -22.34 -1.56
N LEU A 810 -4.47 -23.26 -1.96
CA LEU A 810 -4.23 -24.71 -1.83
C LEU A 810 -3.57 -25.27 -3.11
N PRO A 811 -2.77 -26.35 -3.02
CA PRO A 811 -2.03 -26.96 -4.14
C PRO A 811 -2.87 -27.63 -5.26
N GLU A 812 -4.21 -27.57 -5.20
CA GLU A 812 -5.07 -28.37 -6.10
C GLU A 812 -6.26 -27.59 -6.68
N SER A 813 -6.07 -26.36 -7.15
CA SER A 813 -7.07 -25.69 -7.99
C SER A 813 -6.60 -25.61 -9.44
N TRP A 814 -6.95 -26.64 -10.23
CA TRP A 814 -6.82 -26.60 -11.67
C TRP A 814 -7.95 -25.72 -12.25
N TRP A 815 -7.56 -24.52 -12.72
CA TRP A 815 -8.33 -23.54 -13.53
C TRP A 815 -9.27 -22.57 -12.76
N LEU A 816 -8.85 -21.29 -12.67
CA LEU A 816 -9.57 -20.03 -12.97
C LEU A 816 -8.94 -18.84 -12.21
N PRO A 817 -9.01 -17.60 -12.76
CA PRO A 817 -8.48 -16.41 -12.11
C PRO A 817 -9.31 -16.02 -10.87
N ASP A 818 -8.61 -15.55 -9.84
CA ASP A 818 -8.99 -14.96 -8.53
C ASP A 818 -9.33 -15.87 -7.35
N LEU A 819 -8.47 -15.70 -6.34
CA LEU A 819 -8.61 -15.94 -4.90
C LEU A 819 -7.84 -14.78 -4.22
N GLY A 820 -8.34 -14.25 -3.10
CA GLY A 820 -8.01 -12.91 -2.57
C GLY A 820 -6.61 -12.67 -2.00
N TRP A 821 -5.65 -13.55 -2.29
CA TRP A 821 -4.22 -13.35 -2.05
C TRP A 821 -3.45 -13.66 -3.34
N ASP A 822 -2.73 -12.68 -3.86
CA ASP A 822 -1.88 -12.82 -5.05
C ASP A 822 -0.45 -12.30 -4.86
N SER A 823 0.31 -12.25 -5.95
CA SER A 823 1.72 -11.85 -5.93
C SER A 823 1.92 -10.37 -5.57
N ILE A 824 0.93 -9.51 -5.79
CA ILE A 824 0.94 -8.11 -5.37
C ILE A 824 0.78 -8.03 -3.85
N ASP A 825 -0.14 -8.82 -3.29
CA ASP A 825 -0.37 -8.86 -1.85
C ASP A 825 0.86 -9.38 -1.09
N ALA A 826 1.49 -10.45 -1.60
CA ALA A 826 2.75 -10.97 -1.06
C ALA A 826 3.90 -9.98 -1.22
N GLN A 827 4.01 -9.32 -2.38
CA GLN A 827 5.01 -8.28 -2.59
C GLN A 827 4.89 -7.16 -1.56
N ALA A 828 3.66 -6.71 -1.25
CA ALA A 828 3.43 -5.58 -0.36
C ALA A 828 4.02 -5.79 1.04
N VAL A 829 3.87 -6.99 1.62
CA VAL A 829 4.43 -7.28 2.96
C VAL A 829 5.93 -7.58 2.91
N GLU A 830 6.41 -8.31 1.90
CA GLU A 830 7.83 -8.68 1.79
C GLU A 830 8.74 -7.48 1.54
N GLN A 831 8.27 -6.48 0.79
CA GLN A 831 9.08 -5.32 0.39
C GLN A 831 9.09 -4.16 1.40
N TRP A 832 8.16 -4.17 2.36
CA TRP A 832 7.95 -3.06 3.29
C TRP A 832 8.94 -3.15 4.45
N VAL A 833 10.13 -2.56 4.26
CA VAL A 833 11.28 -2.71 5.16
C VAL A 833 11.37 -1.59 6.19
N LEU A 834 11.75 -1.93 7.42
CA LEU A 834 12.17 -0.97 8.46
C LEU A 834 13.67 -0.67 8.35
N LEU A 835 14.01 0.52 7.87
CA LEU A 835 15.37 1.08 8.01
C LEU A 835 15.42 1.92 9.30
N GLY A 836 15.91 1.31 10.38
CA GLY A 836 15.93 1.89 11.72
C GLY A 836 16.22 0.84 12.79
N ASP A 837 16.27 1.28 14.04
CA ASP A 837 16.41 0.41 15.21
C ASP A 837 15.02 -0.13 15.63
N PRO A 838 14.76 -1.44 15.57
CA PRO A 838 13.47 -2.01 15.97
C PRO A 838 13.23 -1.92 17.48
N SER A 839 14.27 -1.77 18.30
CA SER A 839 14.15 -1.57 19.75
C SER A 839 13.98 -0.10 20.16
N LEU A 840 13.83 0.81 19.19
CA LEU A 840 13.67 2.24 19.45
C LEU A 840 12.43 2.49 20.31
N GLN A 841 12.61 3.16 21.46
CA GLN A 841 11.49 3.67 22.25
C GLN A 841 10.85 4.86 21.52
N ILE A 842 9.61 4.69 21.04
CA ILE A 842 8.87 5.76 20.36
C ILE A 842 8.66 6.92 21.35
N GLY A 843 9.14 8.11 20.99
CA GLY A 843 9.08 9.29 21.86
C GLY A 843 10.20 9.38 22.91
N GLY A 844 11.11 8.41 22.98
CA GLY A 844 12.27 8.38 23.90
C GLY A 844 11.95 8.00 25.35
N TYR A 845 12.99 7.77 26.16
CA TYR A 845 12.88 7.32 27.55
C TYR A 845 12.69 8.49 28.54
N GLN A 846 11.96 8.23 29.62
CA GLN A 846 11.68 9.18 30.72
C GLN A 846 12.87 9.48 31.64
#